data_AF-A0A7J6AE12-F1
#
_entry.id   AF-A0A7J6AE12-F1
#
_cell.length_a   1.000
_cell.length_b   1.000
_cell.length_c   1.000
_cell.angle_alpha   90.00
_cell.angle_beta   90.00
_cell.angle_gamma   90.00
#
_symmetry.space_group_name_H-M   'P 1'
#
loop_
_entity.id
_entity.type
_entity.pdbx_description
1 polymer ?
#
loop_
_entity_poly.entity_id
_entity_poly.type
_entity_poly.pdbx_seq_one_letter_code
_entity_poly.pdbx_strand_id
1 'polypeptide(L)'
;MASGKVSKLIIVLLGRSFSESSRVGNFILGVNVFNTEDPPSSVGPPPSSVGPLCSKGQVEGRIVSIIHTPHLYNPQLSLEELTPIINQSVSLAEPRVFLLVIQSHSFTEEDRRRLRSILKSFSVQAINYSIVITADPEVENGYGRKCNAFEQLMKECHGRHHHFTQLQKYSKYSVGYLFEKIDQMLTCGTSENILKETHLHIDSAACPKQEPAEKGQKTRTDHELVGGSISEEKKKLEKTKPEELFIRINLNEKHKKKMSDVLQITSCSLHWKEPCAEKELVETFLQRMIMMDYRARYIRTNSELTDLNTGDGDDDEFADFIFKETASLDSESHKSPVHPMDVQMAVFHCSDHFLKQLIVNKLAQCQYALPLLVPNPFTRETEFPLWTFRQIRKSWKTTDSSGNVISKTQAVYEAETPMVAFFRFGSASSSKSQLMNSLINHKHHTFFHRHCPGSSKNRLLLDGVVEIAWYCPSGKETDYFPDCVAFCNLHGDAGTYEEQLEILTEMSSVNVILFSGSEKATYMEILQKLFRDTKPLIFLLSEDESGVTRTRNGKYRIGLKDRNQLDIDKNLRTTIKECLSKSSSNFKLEDLYKTEVIKKDEDDPECKRGKEAAEMILSQLEGNEVWTLKEQHLPCQGKLWHDWCEKNKDLHRLQENYLEMQKSRKQREMKEIREQQQKHRLSGLMKQFISSLNCLGGNEKLFFLKWFGILLDKHTSDDLSALHHKYNEKWTSVLDLKKKHDKSDKMRQEHKELEELSEKLNAANFGLEHIFREMGQIYESFISVQTPKKGSEEENMSSLPKHAAELMKSGHPLELMDGDAAHVPLIWVSAVLDELVKILGDQRVFVLSVLGIQSSGKSTMLNAMFGLQFAVSGGRCTRGAFMQLVRVSEEMKKELKFDYILIVDTEGLRALKLAGKSTRHHDNELATFVVGLGNLTLINIFGENPAEMQDILQIVVQAFLRMKKFRLNPSCLFVHQNVSDITAGEKNMEGRRRLQEKLNEIAKLAAKEEDSEAECFSDVIKFNVQDDVYYFAQLWEGSPPMAPPNPEYSRNVQDLKNAIFNKVSKSPGSTLSQFKSRISDLWNALLNENFVFSFKNTLEISVYRKLENEFGKWTWTLRRAMLDTEEKLHNRIENEKLKKIEERDLYSSMKRPKRKWTNQ
;
A
#
# COMPACT_ATOMS: atom_id res chain seq x y z
N MET A 1 -52.70 -22.48 20.51
CA MET A 1 -52.70 -21.03 20.21
C MET A 1 -51.36 -20.51 20.65
N ALA A 2 -50.52 -20.04 19.71
CA ALA A 2 -49.18 -19.53 20.03
C ALA A 2 -49.20 -17.99 19.97
N SER A 3 -48.73 -17.35 21.03
CA SER A 3 -48.63 -15.88 21.11
C SER A 3 -47.49 -15.39 20.22
N GLY A 4 -47.81 -14.96 19.00
CA GLY A 4 -46.84 -14.36 18.09
C GLY A 4 -46.50 -12.94 18.55
N LYS A 5 -45.20 -12.61 18.66
CA LYS A 5 -44.74 -11.22 18.84
C LYS A 5 -45.36 -10.33 17.76
N VAL A 6 -46.09 -9.29 18.16
CA VAL A 6 -46.74 -8.35 17.23
C VAL A 6 -45.64 -7.55 16.51
N SER A 7 -45.35 -7.92 15.25
CA SER A 7 -44.34 -7.24 14.45
C SER A 7 -44.85 -5.88 13.97
N LYS A 8 -44.27 -4.81 14.52
CA LYS A 8 -44.46 -3.43 14.06
C LYS A 8 -43.86 -3.27 12.65
N LEU A 9 -44.66 -2.76 11.71
CA LEU A 9 -44.27 -2.53 10.32
C LEU A 9 -44.28 -1.03 10.02
N ILE A 10 -43.22 -0.52 9.41
CA ILE A 10 -43.11 0.88 8.97
C ILE A 10 -43.07 0.90 7.45
N ILE A 11 -44.01 1.62 6.84
CA ILE A 11 -44.17 1.77 5.39
C ILE A 11 -43.97 3.25 5.03
N VAL A 12 -43.06 3.54 4.10
CA VAL A 12 -42.86 4.88 3.54
C VAL A 12 -43.57 4.97 2.19
N LEU A 13 -44.46 5.95 2.01
CA LEU A 13 -45.13 6.21 0.74
C LEU A 13 -44.39 7.30 -0.05
N LEU A 14 -43.91 6.92 -1.23
CA LEU A 14 -43.24 7.82 -2.18
C LEU A 14 -44.04 7.86 -3.48
N GLY A 15 -44.56 9.02 -3.85
CA GLY A 15 -45.30 9.19 -5.10
C GLY A 15 -45.32 10.64 -5.56
N ARG A 16 -45.63 10.85 -6.84
CA ARG A 16 -45.65 12.18 -7.47
C ARG A 16 -46.92 12.99 -7.18
N SER A 17 -48.06 12.31 -7.06
CA SER A 17 -49.33 12.94 -6.66
C SER A 17 -49.54 12.83 -5.15
N PHE A 18 -49.88 13.96 -4.51
CA PHE A 18 -50.27 14.00 -3.11
C PHE A 18 -51.59 13.25 -2.90
N SER A 19 -52.63 13.59 -3.66
CA SER A 19 -53.94 12.94 -3.63
C SER A 19 -53.84 11.41 -3.75
N GLU A 20 -53.10 10.88 -4.73
CA GLU A 20 -53.01 9.43 -4.95
C GLU A 20 -52.24 8.71 -3.84
N SER A 21 -51.13 9.28 -3.38
CA SER A 21 -50.33 8.72 -2.30
C SER A 21 -51.12 8.69 -0.98
N SER A 22 -51.85 9.77 -0.67
CA SER A 22 -52.82 9.81 0.44
C SER A 22 -53.93 8.76 0.30
N ARG A 23 -54.50 8.59 -0.91
CA ARG A 23 -55.54 7.59 -1.17
C ARG A 23 -55.03 6.16 -0.98
N VAL A 24 -53.80 5.85 -1.41
CA VAL A 24 -53.16 4.54 -1.15
C VAL A 24 -52.92 4.34 0.35
N GLY A 25 -52.45 5.35 1.08
CA GLY A 25 -52.26 5.28 2.53
C GLY A 25 -53.57 5.01 3.29
N ASN A 26 -54.63 5.76 2.98
CA ASN A 26 -55.97 5.55 3.54
C ASN A 26 -56.52 4.15 3.20
N PHE A 27 -56.31 3.68 1.96
CA PHE A 27 -56.76 2.37 1.52
C PHE A 27 -56.06 1.22 2.24
N ILE A 28 -54.75 1.34 2.53
CA ILE A 28 -54.02 0.33 3.31
C ILE A 28 -54.52 0.28 4.76
N LEU A 29 -54.75 1.44 5.39
CA LEU A 29 -55.20 1.52 6.78
C LEU A 29 -56.71 1.23 6.95
N GLY A 30 -57.50 1.25 5.88
CA GLY A 30 -58.95 1.08 5.92
C GLY A 30 -59.72 2.27 6.52
N VAL A 31 -59.04 3.40 6.74
CA VAL A 31 -59.57 4.63 7.36
C VAL A 31 -59.04 5.86 6.66
N ASN A 32 -59.86 6.91 6.56
CA ASN A 32 -59.47 8.19 5.94
C ASN A 32 -58.70 9.06 6.95
N VAL A 33 -57.38 8.93 6.97
CA VAL A 33 -56.47 9.64 7.90
C VAL A 33 -55.60 10.70 7.23
N PHE A 34 -55.34 10.57 5.93
CA PHE A 34 -54.65 11.56 5.10
C PHE A 34 -55.66 12.33 4.23
N ASN A 35 -55.50 13.65 4.08
CA ASN A 35 -56.33 14.42 3.16
C ASN A 35 -56.05 14.00 1.71
N THR A 36 -57.10 13.87 0.90
CA THR A 36 -57.04 13.44 -0.51
C THR A 36 -57.28 14.58 -1.49
N GLU A 37 -57.58 15.79 -1.02
CA GLU A 37 -57.58 17.00 -1.86
C GLU A 37 -56.15 17.52 -2.05
N ASP A 38 -55.78 17.85 -3.29
CA ASP A 38 -54.51 18.50 -3.57
C ASP A 38 -54.54 19.98 -3.10
N PRO A 39 -53.46 20.52 -2.51
CA PRO A 39 -53.43 21.90 -2.04
C PRO A 39 -53.60 22.91 -3.19
N PRO A 40 -54.30 24.04 -2.98
CA PRO A 40 -54.63 24.98 -4.05
C PRO A 40 -53.38 25.61 -4.66
N SER A 41 -53.31 25.58 -6.00
CA SER A 41 -52.15 26.00 -6.81
C SER A 41 -51.84 27.50 -6.82
N SER A 42 -52.56 28.30 -6.03
CA SER A 42 -52.39 29.75 -5.87
C SER A 42 -51.59 30.16 -4.63
N VAL A 43 -51.18 29.22 -3.79
CA VAL A 43 -50.20 29.44 -2.71
C VAL A 43 -48.82 29.00 -3.21
N GLY A 44 -47.79 29.81 -2.93
CA GLY A 44 -46.39 29.43 -3.20
C GLY A 44 -45.97 28.16 -2.45
N PRO A 45 -44.74 27.65 -2.65
CA PRO A 45 -44.29 26.44 -1.99
C PRO A 45 -44.56 26.54 -0.47
N PRO A 46 -45.26 25.56 0.13
CA PRO A 46 -45.62 25.62 1.53
C PRO A 46 -44.34 25.74 2.37
N PRO A 47 -44.38 26.45 3.51
CA PRO A 47 -43.20 26.65 4.33
C PRO A 47 -42.55 25.31 4.68
N SER A 48 -41.22 25.32 4.82
CA SER A 48 -40.36 24.19 5.15
C SER A 48 -40.57 23.60 6.57
N SER A 49 -41.74 23.85 7.15
CA SER A 49 -42.21 23.41 8.46
C SER A 49 -43.30 22.32 8.41
N VAL A 50 -43.76 21.90 7.22
CA VAL A 50 -44.66 20.73 7.08
C VAL A 50 -43.82 19.45 7.02
N GLY A 51 -43.64 18.82 8.18
CA GLY A 51 -42.92 17.56 8.32
C GLY A 51 -43.65 16.33 7.74
N PRO A 52 -43.01 15.14 7.77
CA PRO A 52 -43.62 13.89 7.31
C PRO A 52 -44.90 13.55 8.08
N LEU A 53 -45.97 13.21 7.36
CA LEU A 53 -47.26 12.84 7.95
C LEU A 53 -47.24 11.36 8.35
N CYS A 54 -47.23 11.07 9.65
CA CYS A 54 -47.23 9.71 10.18
C CYS A 54 -48.59 9.35 10.77
N SER A 55 -49.18 8.23 10.34
CA SER A 55 -50.40 7.66 10.92
C SER A 55 -50.21 6.17 11.23
N LYS A 56 -50.88 5.68 12.27
CA LYS A 56 -50.78 4.29 12.76
C LYS A 56 -52.15 3.62 12.73
N GLY A 57 -52.21 2.36 12.33
CA GLY A 57 -53.41 1.54 12.40
C GLY A 57 -53.09 0.05 12.46
N GLN A 58 -54.11 -0.78 12.73
CA GLN A 58 -53.97 -2.23 12.74
C GLN A 58 -54.46 -2.83 11.41
N VAL A 59 -53.57 -3.49 10.67
CA VAL A 59 -53.85 -4.08 9.36
C VAL A 59 -53.37 -5.54 9.35
N GLU A 60 -54.22 -6.47 8.92
CA GLU A 60 -53.97 -7.93 8.97
C GLU A 60 -53.36 -8.41 10.31
N GLY A 61 -53.86 -7.87 11.43
CA GLY A 61 -53.44 -8.22 12.78
C GLY A 61 -52.15 -7.56 13.28
N ARG A 62 -51.46 -6.75 12.46
CA ARG A 62 -50.19 -6.09 12.80
C ARG A 62 -50.34 -4.59 12.97
N ILE A 63 -49.47 -3.98 13.77
CA ILE A 63 -49.38 -2.52 13.92
C ILE A 63 -48.57 -1.96 12.75
N VAL A 64 -49.21 -1.13 11.93
CA VAL A 64 -48.62 -0.51 10.74
C VAL A 64 -48.54 1.00 10.94
N SER A 65 -47.33 1.55 10.84
CA SER A 65 -47.09 2.99 10.72
C SER A 65 -46.90 3.33 9.24
N ILE A 66 -47.75 4.19 8.68
CA ILE A 66 -47.57 4.76 7.35
C ILE A 66 -46.98 6.17 7.50
N ILE A 67 -45.80 6.37 6.91
CA ILE A 67 -45.15 7.66 6.79
C ILE A 67 -45.38 8.16 5.35
N HIS A 68 -46.24 9.17 5.20
CA HIS A 68 -46.45 9.85 3.93
C HIS A 68 -45.51 11.06 3.83
N THR A 69 -44.62 11.04 2.84
CA THR A 69 -43.57 12.04 2.62
C THR A 69 -43.79 12.80 1.30
N PRO A 70 -44.81 13.66 1.19
CA PRO A 70 -45.24 14.23 -0.07
C PRO A 70 -44.24 15.21 -0.71
N HIS A 71 -43.40 15.85 0.10
CA HIS A 71 -42.47 16.88 -0.36
C HIS A 71 -41.23 16.32 -1.07
N LEU A 72 -40.86 15.04 -0.84
CA LEU A 72 -39.63 14.45 -1.41
C LEU A 72 -39.64 14.46 -2.94
N TYR A 73 -40.82 14.39 -3.56
CA TYR A 73 -40.99 14.33 -5.01
C TYR A 73 -41.10 15.71 -5.70
N ASN A 74 -41.15 16.83 -4.95
CA ASN A 74 -41.26 18.17 -5.53
C ASN A 74 -40.01 18.52 -6.36
N PRO A 75 -40.11 18.78 -7.68
CA PRO A 75 -38.96 19.07 -8.53
C PRO A 75 -38.09 20.25 -8.07
N GLN A 76 -38.71 21.25 -7.42
CA GLN A 76 -38.06 22.52 -7.05
C GLN A 76 -37.18 22.45 -5.80
N LEU A 77 -37.24 21.36 -5.02
CA LEU A 77 -36.38 21.18 -3.83
C LEU A 77 -35.04 20.55 -4.20
N SER A 78 -33.96 21.08 -3.64
CA SER A 78 -32.60 20.53 -3.74
C SER A 78 -32.39 19.33 -2.81
N LEU A 79 -31.37 18.50 -3.07
CA LEU A 79 -31.07 17.33 -2.23
C LEU A 79 -30.64 17.71 -0.80
N GLU A 80 -30.05 18.90 -0.63
CA GLU A 80 -29.68 19.47 0.67
C GLU A 80 -30.91 19.80 1.51
N GLU A 81 -31.96 20.38 0.90
CA GLU A 81 -33.24 20.68 1.56
C GLU A 81 -34.05 19.42 1.89
N LEU A 82 -33.89 18.32 1.13
CA LEU A 82 -34.53 17.04 1.43
C LEU A 82 -33.87 16.30 2.61
N THR A 83 -32.58 16.55 2.88
CA THR A 83 -31.80 15.85 3.92
C THR A 83 -32.42 15.94 5.32
N PRO A 84 -32.86 17.10 5.86
CA PRO A 84 -33.52 17.15 7.18
C PRO A 84 -34.85 16.39 7.22
N ILE A 85 -35.64 16.40 6.14
CA ILE A 85 -36.93 15.68 6.06
C ILE A 85 -36.69 14.16 6.06
N ILE A 86 -35.65 13.71 5.35
CA ILE A 86 -35.22 12.30 5.34
C ILE A 86 -34.70 11.90 6.72
N ASN A 87 -33.84 12.70 7.35
CA ASN A 87 -33.32 12.42 8.70
C ASN A 87 -34.45 12.32 9.75
N GLN A 88 -35.45 13.21 9.68
CA GLN A 88 -36.63 13.14 10.55
C GLN A 88 -37.52 11.91 10.26
N SER A 89 -37.56 11.44 9.02
CA SER A 89 -38.27 10.20 8.64
C SER A 89 -37.51 8.95 9.07
N VAL A 90 -36.17 8.99 9.09
CA VAL A 90 -35.28 7.90 9.52
C VAL A 90 -35.19 7.79 11.05
N SER A 91 -35.32 8.89 11.80
CA SER A 91 -35.28 8.86 13.27
C SER A 91 -36.53 8.26 13.93
N LEU A 92 -37.55 7.86 13.16
CA LEU A 92 -38.81 7.26 13.65
C LEU A 92 -38.76 5.72 13.70
N ALA A 93 -37.56 5.16 13.78
CA ALA A 93 -37.16 3.75 13.63
C ALA A 93 -37.13 3.23 12.18
N GLU A 94 -36.28 2.23 11.94
CA GLU A 94 -35.86 1.80 10.59
C GLU A 94 -37.06 1.44 9.67
N PRO A 95 -37.24 2.13 8.53
CA PRO A 95 -38.31 1.83 7.59
C PRO A 95 -38.04 0.50 6.87
N ARG A 96 -38.98 -0.45 6.97
CA ARG A 96 -38.83 -1.82 6.42
C ARG A 96 -39.36 -1.98 4.99
N VAL A 97 -40.18 -1.04 4.51
CA VAL A 97 -40.85 -1.11 3.19
C VAL A 97 -40.99 0.29 2.59
N PHE A 98 -40.66 0.43 1.30
CA PHE A 98 -41.00 1.60 0.48
C PHE A 98 -42.08 1.22 -0.54
N LEU A 99 -43.17 1.98 -0.60
CA LEU A 99 -44.19 1.82 -1.63
C LEU A 99 -44.11 3.00 -2.61
N LEU A 100 -43.85 2.69 -3.87
CA LEU A 100 -43.61 3.66 -4.93
C LEU A 100 -44.92 3.87 -5.72
N VAL A 101 -45.72 4.85 -5.33
CA VAL A 101 -47.03 5.16 -5.94
C VAL A 101 -46.82 5.92 -7.25
N ILE A 102 -47.07 5.24 -8.36
CA ILE A 102 -46.72 5.70 -9.71
C ILE A 102 -47.91 5.53 -10.65
N GLN A 103 -48.20 6.59 -11.41
CA GLN A 103 -49.00 6.54 -12.62
C GLN A 103 -48.14 6.03 -13.79
N SER A 104 -48.55 4.92 -14.37
CA SER A 104 -47.76 4.16 -15.36
C SER A 104 -47.54 4.90 -16.69
N HIS A 105 -48.45 5.82 -17.01
CA HIS A 105 -48.51 6.57 -18.26
C HIS A 105 -47.79 7.94 -18.20
N SER A 106 -47.58 8.52 -17.01
CA SER A 106 -46.98 9.85 -16.80
C SER A 106 -45.55 9.82 -16.24
N PHE A 107 -45.01 8.64 -15.94
CA PHE A 107 -43.68 8.45 -15.34
C PHE A 107 -42.52 8.63 -16.34
N THR A 108 -41.60 9.54 -16.04
CA THR A 108 -40.46 9.90 -16.90
C THR A 108 -39.10 9.39 -16.39
N GLU A 109 -38.08 9.46 -17.24
CA GLU A 109 -36.69 9.12 -16.87
C GLU A 109 -36.06 10.14 -15.90
N GLU A 110 -36.65 11.33 -15.76
CA GLU A 110 -36.30 12.28 -14.71
C GLU A 110 -36.92 11.88 -13.36
N ASP A 111 -38.20 11.50 -13.34
CA ASP A 111 -38.85 10.93 -12.15
C ASP A 111 -38.09 9.70 -11.63
N ARG A 112 -37.62 8.83 -12.54
CA ARG A 112 -36.82 7.64 -12.19
C ARG A 112 -35.49 7.99 -11.54
N ARG A 113 -34.73 8.93 -12.11
CA ARG A 113 -33.46 9.40 -11.53
C ARG A 113 -33.68 10.06 -10.17
N ARG A 114 -34.75 10.87 -10.02
CA ARG A 114 -35.09 11.53 -8.76
C ARG A 114 -35.48 10.52 -7.68
N LEU A 115 -36.36 9.57 -7.98
CA LEU A 115 -36.74 8.48 -7.06
C LEU A 115 -35.52 7.67 -6.60
N ARG A 116 -34.62 7.32 -7.53
CA ARG A 116 -33.39 6.59 -7.22
C ARG A 116 -32.43 7.40 -6.34
N SER A 117 -32.41 8.72 -6.48
CA SER A 117 -31.68 9.61 -5.57
C SER A 117 -32.28 9.62 -4.17
N ILE A 118 -33.61 9.77 -4.06
CA ILE A 118 -34.35 9.78 -2.79
C ILE A 118 -34.14 8.45 -2.04
N LEU A 119 -34.31 7.31 -2.71
CA LEU A 119 -34.09 5.99 -2.10
C LEU A 119 -32.66 5.80 -1.62
N LYS A 120 -31.65 6.21 -2.42
CA LYS A 120 -30.24 6.16 -2.00
C LYS A 120 -29.96 6.97 -0.73
N SER A 121 -30.65 8.10 -0.55
CA SER A 121 -30.55 8.92 0.67
C SER A 121 -31.18 8.26 1.91
N PHE A 122 -32.11 7.32 1.74
CA PHE A 122 -32.58 6.47 2.85
C PHE A 122 -31.59 5.32 3.13
N SER A 123 -31.23 4.53 2.10
CA SER A 123 -30.11 3.60 2.15
C SER A 123 -29.72 3.09 0.76
N VAL A 124 -28.49 2.59 0.61
CA VAL A 124 -28.03 1.94 -0.64
C VAL A 124 -28.88 0.72 -1.00
N GLN A 125 -29.50 0.07 0.00
CA GLN A 125 -30.37 -1.10 -0.18
C GLN A 125 -31.87 -0.75 -0.29
N ALA A 126 -32.29 0.51 -0.19
CA ALA A 126 -33.71 0.88 -0.12
C ALA A 126 -34.53 0.41 -1.34
N ILE A 127 -33.93 0.37 -2.53
CA ILE A 127 -34.54 -0.19 -3.76
C ILE A 127 -34.86 -1.70 -3.62
N ASN A 128 -34.05 -2.45 -2.85
CA ASN A 128 -34.31 -3.85 -2.55
C ASN A 128 -35.48 -4.04 -1.58
N TYR A 129 -35.96 -3.00 -0.90
CA TYR A 129 -37.17 -3.02 -0.06
C TYR A 129 -38.33 -2.20 -0.66
N SER A 130 -38.27 -1.93 -1.97
CA SER A 130 -39.29 -1.16 -2.71
C SER A 130 -40.26 -2.06 -3.50
N ILE A 131 -41.55 -1.71 -3.45
CA ILE A 131 -42.63 -2.28 -4.29
C ILE A 131 -43.29 -1.14 -5.06
N VAL A 132 -43.48 -1.31 -6.38
CA VAL A 132 -44.20 -0.33 -7.21
C VAL A 132 -45.71 -0.51 -7.05
N ILE A 133 -46.43 0.58 -6.79
CA ILE A 133 -47.90 0.62 -6.67
C ILE A 133 -48.47 1.40 -7.85
N THR A 134 -49.44 0.84 -8.57
CA THR A 134 -50.23 1.59 -9.57
C THR A 134 -51.73 1.53 -9.25
N ALA A 135 -52.45 2.62 -9.52
CA ALA A 135 -53.91 2.72 -9.33
C ALA A 135 -54.66 3.20 -10.58
N ASP A 136 -53.98 3.27 -11.73
CA ASP A 136 -54.54 3.67 -13.03
C ASP A 136 -55.57 2.63 -13.52
N PRO A 137 -56.83 3.01 -13.84
CA PRO A 137 -57.83 2.07 -14.35
C PRO A 137 -57.50 1.52 -15.76
N GLU A 138 -56.60 2.15 -16.51
CA GLU A 138 -56.19 1.71 -17.85
C GLU A 138 -55.29 0.46 -17.86
N VAL A 139 -54.78 0.04 -16.70
CA VAL A 139 -53.86 -1.11 -16.58
C VAL A 139 -54.58 -2.46 -16.68
N GLU A 140 -55.88 -2.54 -16.39
CA GLU A 140 -56.66 -3.80 -16.48
C GLU A 140 -56.77 -4.36 -17.90
N ASN A 141 -56.70 -3.51 -18.94
CA ASN A 141 -56.93 -3.93 -20.33
C ASN A 141 -55.65 -4.24 -21.14
N GLY A 142 -54.46 -4.15 -20.56
CA GLY A 142 -53.19 -4.53 -21.23
C GLY A 142 -52.73 -3.65 -22.41
N TYR A 143 -53.50 -2.63 -22.80
CA TYR A 143 -53.20 -1.72 -23.92
C TYR A 143 -52.54 -0.38 -23.51
N GLY A 144 -52.22 -0.18 -22.23
CA GLY A 144 -51.46 0.98 -21.76
C GLY A 144 -49.99 0.93 -22.22
N ARG A 145 -49.56 1.94 -23.00
CA ARG A 145 -48.19 2.07 -23.52
C ARG A 145 -47.20 2.39 -22.39
N LYS A 146 -46.65 1.36 -21.74
CA LYS A 146 -45.66 1.52 -20.67
C LYS A 146 -44.45 2.33 -21.13
N CYS A 147 -44.07 3.33 -20.34
CA CYS A 147 -42.85 4.10 -20.59
C CYS A 147 -41.60 3.27 -20.26
N ASN A 148 -40.53 3.41 -21.05
CA ASN A 148 -39.25 2.72 -20.82
C ASN A 148 -38.71 2.97 -19.39
N ALA A 149 -38.91 4.18 -18.85
CA ALA A 149 -38.54 4.51 -17.47
C ALA A 149 -39.29 3.66 -16.42
N PHE A 150 -40.57 3.34 -16.66
CA PHE A 150 -41.38 2.49 -15.78
C PHE A 150 -40.89 1.04 -15.84
N GLU A 151 -40.58 0.51 -17.03
CA GLU A 151 -40.04 -0.84 -17.20
C GLU A 151 -38.64 -1.00 -16.56
N GLN A 152 -37.80 0.04 -16.65
CA GLN A 152 -36.51 0.06 -15.97
C GLN A 152 -36.65 0.09 -14.45
N LEU A 153 -37.55 0.92 -13.90
CA LEU A 153 -37.80 0.93 -12.46
C LEU A 153 -38.37 -0.41 -11.96
N MET A 154 -39.26 -1.02 -12.74
CA MET A 154 -39.79 -2.37 -12.49
C MET A 154 -38.67 -3.41 -12.40
N LYS A 155 -37.69 -3.34 -13.30
CA LYS A 155 -36.50 -4.20 -13.26
C LYS A 155 -35.60 -3.90 -12.06
N GLU A 156 -35.40 -2.63 -11.70
CA GLU A 156 -34.64 -2.22 -10.51
C GLU A 156 -35.33 -2.67 -9.20
N CYS A 157 -36.66 -2.79 -9.18
CA CYS A 157 -37.44 -3.32 -8.04
C CYS A 157 -37.68 -4.85 -8.10
N HIS A 158 -36.87 -5.59 -8.87
CA HIS A 158 -36.97 -7.06 -9.05
C HIS A 158 -38.35 -7.55 -9.52
N GLY A 159 -39.04 -6.77 -10.35
CA GLY A 159 -40.37 -7.09 -10.86
C GLY A 159 -41.52 -6.90 -9.86
N ARG A 160 -41.25 -6.39 -8.65
CA ARG A 160 -42.26 -6.29 -7.58
C ARG A 160 -43.21 -5.12 -7.80
N HIS A 161 -44.44 -5.47 -8.17
CA HIS A 161 -45.54 -4.54 -8.42
C HIS A 161 -46.84 -5.03 -7.80
N HIS A 162 -47.67 -4.08 -7.39
CA HIS A 162 -49.04 -4.32 -6.95
C HIS A 162 -49.97 -3.28 -7.57
N HIS A 163 -51.09 -3.73 -8.11
CA HIS A 163 -52.10 -2.86 -8.72
C HIS A 163 -53.36 -2.84 -7.85
N PHE A 164 -53.83 -1.65 -7.50
CA PHE A 164 -55.13 -1.44 -6.88
C PHE A 164 -56.17 -1.09 -7.95
N THR A 165 -57.13 -1.99 -8.18
CA THR A 165 -58.17 -1.81 -9.20
C THR A 165 -59.22 -0.76 -8.84
N GLN A 166 -59.58 -0.64 -7.54
CA GLN A 166 -60.47 0.40 -7.04
C GLN A 166 -60.08 0.89 -5.64
N LEU A 167 -59.59 2.13 -5.54
CA LEU A 167 -59.25 2.77 -4.25
C LEU A 167 -60.47 3.34 -3.47
N GLN A 168 -61.70 3.20 -3.97
CA GLN A 168 -62.90 3.76 -3.33
C GLN A 168 -63.57 2.84 -2.30
N LYS A 169 -63.31 1.52 -2.34
CA LYS A 169 -63.92 0.54 -1.44
C LYS A 169 -62.86 -0.41 -0.89
N TYR A 170 -62.60 -0.33 0.41
CA TYR A 170 -61.61 -1.16 1.08
C TYR A 170 -61.80 -2.64 0.74
N SER A 171 -60.75 -3.27 0.22
CA SER A 171 -60.73 -4.70 -0.12
C SER A 171 -59.71 -5.41 0.75
N LYS A 172 -60.19 -6.13 1.77
CA LYS A 172 -59.35 -6.95 2.64
C LYS A 172 -58.47 -7.92 1.84
N TYR A 173 -58.99 -8.47 0.75
CA TYR A 173 -58.23 -9.34 -0.16
C TYR A 173 -57.06 -8.61 -0.84
N SER A 174 -57.29 -7.40 -1.36
CA SER A 174 -56.23 -6.64 -2.06
C SER A 174 -55.14 -6.15 -1.11
N VAL A 175 -55.52 -5.70 0.09
CA VAL A 175 -54.56 -5.30 1.14
C VAL A 175 -53.81 -6.52 1.68
N GLY A 176 -54.50 -7.63 1.95
CA GLY A 176 -53.88 -8.90 2.33
C GLY A 176 -52.84 -9.39 1.33
N TYR A 177 -53.14 -9.33 0.02
CA TYR A 177 -52.18 -9.72 -1.03
C TYR A 177 -50.98 -8.77 -1.16
N LEU A 178 -51.14 -7.46 -0.87
CA LEU A 178 -50.00 -6.55 -0.73
C LEU A 178 -49.12 -6.95 0.47
N PHE A 179 -49.74 -7.30 1.59
CA PHE A 179 -49.02 -7.71 2.80
C PHE A 179 -48.32 -9.07 2.62
N GLU A 180 -48.91 -10.00 1.87
CA GLU A 180 -48.24 -11.23 1.46
C GLU A 180 -46.98 -10.94 0.61
N LYS A 181 -47.04 -10.00 -0.33
CA LYS A 181 -45.86 -9.57 -1.11
C LYS A 181 -44.80 -8.88 -0.25
N ILE A 182 -45.22 -8.09 0.73
CA ILE A 182 -44.31 -7.49 1.73
C ILE A 182 -43.64 -8.60 2.55
N ASP A 183 -44.39 -9.61 2.98
CA ASP A 183 -43.85 -10.73 3.75
C ASP A 183 -42.90 -11.60 2.92
N GLN A 184 -43.24 -11.91 1.68
CA GLN A 184 -42.35 -12.59 0.73
C GLN A 184 -41.06 -11.78 0.52
N MET A 185 -41.14 -10.44 0.39
CA MET A 185 -39.97 -9.58 0.29
C MET A 185 -39.08 -9.62 1.54
N LEU A 186 -39.68 -9.54 2.74
CA LEU A 186 -38.95 -9.54 4.00
C LEU A 186 -38.39 -10.93 4.36
N THR A 187 -39.08 -12.01 3.98
CA THR A 187 -38.65 -13.40 4.21
C THR A 187 -37.62 -13.87 3.18
N CYS A 188 -37.71 -13.50 1.90
CA CYS A 188 -36.67 -13.81 0.92
C CYS A 188 -35.36 -13.08 1.25
N GLY A 189 -35.43 -11.82 1.72
CA GLY A 189 -34.26 -11.08 2.21
C GLY A 189 -33.58 -11.69 3.45
N THR A 190 -34.29 -12.50 4.23
CA THR A 190 -33.72 -13.32 5.31
C THR A 190 -33.33 -14.73 4.87
N SER A 191 -33.89 -15.25 3.76
CA SER A 191 -33.67 -16.63 3.30
C SER A 191 -32.33 -16.84 2.57
N GLU A 192 -31.79 -15.82 1.88
CA GLU A 192 -30.42 -15.90 1.32
C GLU A 192 -29.32 -15.80 2.40
N ASN A 193 -29.67 -15.48 3.66
CA ASN A 193 -28.73 -15.38 4.77
C ASN A 193 -28.95 -16.40 5.91
N ILE A 194 -29.92 -17.31 5.82
CA ILE A 194 -30.19 -18.34 6.85
C ILE A 194 -30.28 -19.75 6.21
N LEU A 195 -29.32 -20.07 5.34
CA LEU A 195 -29.04 -21.44 4.90
C LEU A 195 -27.54 -21.78 4.92
N LYS A 196 -26.88 -21.44 6.04
CA LYS A 196 -25.79 -22.24 6.60
C LYS A 196 -25.95 -22.31 8.12
N GLU A 197 -25.96 -23.55 8.64
CA GLU A 197 -25.96 -23.92 10.06
C GLU A 197 -27.28 -23.58 10.81
N THR A 198 -27.95 -24.50 11.53
CA THR A 198 -27.69 -25.92 11.86
C THR A 198 -28.99 -26.59 12.32
N HIS A 199 -29.19 -27.89 12.03
CA HIS A 199 -29.11 -28.96 13.05
C HIS A 199 -29.44 -30.36 12.47
N LEU A 200 -28.79 -31.38 13.04
CA LEU A 200 -29.01 -32.81 12.79
C LEU A 200 -30.20 -33.34 13.59
N HIS A 201 -30.93 -34.34 13.06
CA HIS A 201 -30.79 -35.74 13.51
C HIS A 201 -31.74 -36.75 12.80
N ILE A 202 -31.16 -37.86 12.33
CA ILE A 202 -31.57 -39.29 12.50
C ILE A 202 -33.01 -39.72 12.09
N ASP A 203 -33.17 -40.66 11.13
CA ASP A 203 -33.14 -42.12 11.43
C ASP A 203 -33.20 -43.13 10.25
N SER A 204 -32.51 -44.27 10.43
CA SER A 204 -32.77 -45.67 9.97
C SER A 204 -32.73 -46.18 8.49
N ALA A 205 -32.18 -47.42 8.38
CA ALA A 205 -32.35 -48.48 7.33
C ALA A 205 -31.71 -48.32 5.91
N ALA A 206 -31.04 -49.32 5.28
CA ALA A 206 -30.56 -50.66 5.72
C ALA A 206 -29.47 -51.28 4.79
N CYS A 207 -28.48 -52.00 5.38
CA CYS A 207 -27.68 -53.21 4.97
C CYS A 207 -27.20 -53.51 3.51
N PRO A 208 -26.20 -54.41 3.25
CA PRO A 208 -25.39 -55.25 4.19
C PRO A 208 -23.84 -55.42 3.91
N LYS A 209 -23.10 -55.73 5.00
CA LYS A 209 -21.95 -56.68 5.19
C LYS A 209 -20.78 -56.84 4.18
N GLN A 210 -19.53 -56.79 4.69
CA GLN A 210 -18.62 -57.97 4.85
C GLN A 210 -17.37 -57.70 5.75
N GLU A 211 -16.83 -58.76 6.38
CA GLU A 211 -15.68 -58.86 7.34
C GLU A 211 -14.36 -59.27 6.61
N PRO A 212 -13.23 -59.77 7.23
CA PRO A 212 -12.71 -59.84 8.63
C PRO A 212 -11.32 -59.14 8.82
N ALA A 213 -10.69 -58.88 9.98
CA ALA A 213 -10.43 -59.55 11.28
C ALA A 213 -9.15 -60.45 11.37
N GLU A 214 -8.30 -60.25 12.39
CA GLU A 214 -7.39 -61.24 13.04
C GLU A 214 -6.68 -60.67 14.32
N LYS A 215 -5.64 -61.33 14.87
CA LYS A 215 -5.24 -61.26 16.31
C LYS A 215 -3.73 -61.06 16.61
N GLY A 216 -3.42 -60.86 17.90
CA GLY A 216 -2.08 -60.90 18.55
C GLY A 216 -1.90 -59.74 19.55
N GLN A 217 -1.89 -59.81 20.90
CA GLN A 217 -1.32 -60.74 21.90
C GLN A 217 0.23 -60.88 21.86
N LYS A 218 1.01 -60.89 22.97
CA LYS A 218 0.82 -60.46 24.39
C LYS A 218 2.13 -60.66 25.20
N THR A 219 2.57 -59.70 26.03
CA THR A 219 3.49 -59.85 27.21
C THR A 219 3.49 -58.49 27.95
N ARG A 220 3.12 -58.30 29.24
CA ARG A 220 3.58 -58.85 30.55
C ARG A 220 5.07 -58.60 30.83
N THR A 221 5.53 -58.12 31.99
CA THR A 221 4.96 -57.53 33.26
C THR A 221 6.12 -56.70 33.91
N ASP A 222 6.04 -55.90 34.99
CA ASP A 222 5.49 -56.10 36.34
C ASP A 222 5.19 -54.78 37.11
N HIS A 223 4.56 -54.91 38.29
CA HIS A 223 3.98 -53.84 39.13
C HIS A 223 4.87 -53.38 40.30
N GLU A 224 4.66 -52.14 40.76
CA GLU A 224 4.38 -51.68 42.15
C GLU A 224 4.23 -50.14 42.12
N LEU A 225 3.13 -49.45 42.43
CA LEU A 225 2.09 -49.50 43.47
C LEU A 225 2.53 -49.12 44.91
N VAL A 226 2.46 -47.82 45.22
CA VAL A 226 1.82 -47.32 46.45
C VAL A 226 0.87 -46.17 46.05
N GLY A 227 -0.37 -46.19 46.56
CA GLY A 227 -1.45 -45.30 46.12
C GLY A 227 -1.61 -44.02 46.94
N GLY A 228 -2.36 -43.04 46.39
CA GLY A 228 -2.51 -41.70 46.96
C GLY A 228 -3.73 -40.91 46.50
N SER A 229 -4.90 -41.55 46.46
CA SER A 229 -6.26 -40.94 46.38
C SER A 229 -6.63 -40.03 45.20
N ILE A 230 -7.75 -40.39 44.56
CA ILE A 230 -8.46 -39.67 43.50
C ILE A 230 -8.99 -38.32 43.99
N SER A 231 -8.66 -37.24 43.29
CA SER A 231 -9.44 -35.99 43.31
C SER A 231 -9.38 -35.24 41.96
N GLU A 232 -9.46 -35.96 40.85
CA GLU A 232 -9.62 -35.38 39.51
C GLU A 232 -11.09 -35.37 39.06
N GLU A 233 -11.91 -34.56 39.73
CA GLU A 233 -13.12 -34.01 39.11
C GLU A 233 -13.11 -32.48 39.15
N LYS A 234 -13.11 -31.88 37.95
CA LYS A 234 -13.68 -30.55 37.65
C LYS A 234 -13.13 -29.35 38.45
N LYS A 235 -11.87 -28.99 38.20
CA LYS A 235 -11.54 -27.55 38.07
C LYS A 235 -11.85 -27.09 36.65
N LYS A 236 -13.02 -26.45 36.46
CA LYS A 236 -13.17 -25.51 35.34
C LYS A 236 -12.16 -24.39 35.59
N LEU A 237 -11.13 -24.29 34.74
CA LEU A 237 -10.26 -23.13 34.75
C LEU A 237 -11.04 -21.96 34.15
N GLU A 238 -11.38 -20.97 34.98
CA GLU A 238 -11.92 -19.70 34.48
C GLU A 238 -10.86 -19.05 33.58
N LYS A 239 -11.23 -18.77 32.33
CA LYS A 239 -10.35 -18.10 31.38
C LYS A 239 -10.23 -16.64 31.76
N THR A 240 -9.03 -16.08 31.65
CA THR A 240 -8.86 -14.64 31.90
C THR A 240 -9.53 -13.82 30.80
N LYS A 241 -10.03 -12.61 31.11
CA LYS A 241 -10.68 -11.73 30.11
C LYS A 241 -9.82 -11.51 28.84
N PRO A 242 -8.48 -11.38 28.91
CA PRO A 242 -7.62 -11.37 27.73
C PRO A 242 -7.65 -12.67 26.90
N GLU A 243 -7.66 -13.86 27.51
CA GLU A 243 -7.78 -15.13 26.76
C GLU A 243 -9.09 -15.20 25.96
N GLU A 244 -10.20 -14.75 26.56
CA GLU A 244 -11.50 -14.72 25.90
C GLU A 244 -11.51 -13.77 24.69
N LEU A 245 -10.88 -12.60 24.83
CA LEU A 245 -10.68 -11.66 23.73
C LEU A 245 -9.90 -12.30 22.57
N PHE A 246 -8.76 -12.93 22.85
CA PHE A 246 -7.93 -13.55 21.80
C PHE A 246 -8.73 -14.64 21.05
N ILE A 247 -9.53 -15.43 21.77
CA ILE A 247 -10.43 -16.43 21.17
C ILE A 247 -11.51 -15.78 20.29
N ARG A 248 -12.13 -14.66 20.73
CA ARG A 248 -13.15 -13.94 19.94
C ARG A 248 -12.62 -13.47 18.57
N ILE A 249 -11.41 -12.92 18.56
CA ILE A 249 -10.76 -12.38 17.34
C ILE A 249 -9.90 -13.42 16.60
N ASN A 250 -10.08 -14.71 16.90
CA ASN A 250 -9.41 -15.85 16.24
C ASN A 250 -7.86 -15.79 16.28
N LEU A 251 -7.31 -15.36 17.42
CA LEU A 251 -5.87 -15.38 17.72
C LEU A 251 -5.52 -16.46 18.77
N ASN A 252 -4.30 -16.95 18.67
CA ASN A 252 -3.72 -17.91 19.61
C ASN A 252 -2.30 -17.48 19.94
N GLU A 253 -2.07 -17.01 21.17
CA GLU A 253 -0.77 -16.53 21.65
C GLU A 253 0.36 -17.56 21.44
N LYS A 254 0.04 -18.86 21.55
CA LYS A 254 1.02 -19.95 21.39
C LYS A 254 1.52 -20.11 19.95
N HIS A 255 0.83 -19.53 18.97
CA HIS A 255 1.19 -19.58 17.55
C HIS A 255 1.43 -18.17 17.02
N LYS A 256 2.67 -17.69 17.14
CA LYS A 256 3.08 -16.39 16.59
C LYS A 256 2.83 -16.35 15.08
N LYS A 257 2.02 -15.40 14.61
CA LYS A 257 1.86 -15.06 13.19
C LYS A 257 3.19 -14.54 12.64
N LYS A 258 3.54 -14.99 11.44
CA LYS A 258 4.76 -14.56 10.75
C LYS A 258 4.46 -13.52 9.70
N MET A 259 5.48 -12.73 9.34
CA MET A 259 5.39 -11.76 8.25
C MET A 259 4.90 -12.40 6.93
N SER A 260 5.34 -13.63 6.63
CA SER A 260 4.91 -14.41 5.45
C SER A 260 3.41 -14.67 5.38
N ASP A 261 2.74 -14.77 6.53
CA ASP A 261 1.34 -15.20 6.63
C ASP A 261 0.40 -14.01 6.42
N VAL A 262 0.91 -12.79 6.58
CA VAL A 262 0.19 -11.53 6.41
C VAL A 262 0.41 -10.95 5.00
N LEU A 263 1.61 -11.12 4.44
CA LEU A 263 1.96 -10.64 3.09
C LEU A 263 1.46 -11.55 1.95
N GLN A 264 0.87 -12.72 2.26
CA GLN A 264 0.28 -13.59 1.25
C GLN A 264 -1.06 -13.04 0.71
N ILE A 265 -1.40 -13.40 -0.53
CA ILE A 265 -2.66 -13.02 -1.17
C ILE A 265 -3.77 -13.95 -0.67
N THR A 266 -4.69 -13.41 0.13
CA THR A 266 -5.89 -14.07 0.67
C THR A 266 -7.16 -13.52 0.03
N SER A 267 -8.27 -14.24 0.20
CA SER A 267 -9.64 -13.76 -0.07
C SER A 267 -9.90 -12.41 0.63
N CYS A 268 -9.57 -12.34 1.92
CA CYS A 268 -9.55 -11.11 2.74
C CYS A 268 -8.56 -10.02 2.28
N SER A 269 -7.71 -10.25 1.26
CA SER A 269 -6.84 -9.22 0.68
C SER A 269 -7.43 -8.54 -0.57
N LEU A 270 -8.53 -9.10 -1.10
CA LEU A 270 -9.21 -8.65 -2.33
C LEU A 270 -10.56 -7.99 -2.04
N HIS A 271 -11.32 -8.53 -1.10
CA HIS A 271 -12.66 -8.05 -0.80
C HIS A 271 -12.83 -7.83 0.71
N TRP A 272 -12.88 -6.57 1.14
CA TRP A 272 -13.22 -6.20 2.51
C TRP A 272 -14.68 -5.78 2.55
N LYS A 273 -15.48 -6.44 3.38
CA LYS A 273 -16.85 -6.00 3.69
C LYS A 273 -16.78 -5.19 4.98
N GLU A 274 -17.33 -3.98 4.96
CA GLU A 274 -17.68 -3.26 6.18
C GLU A 274 -19.21 -3.21 6.30
N PRO A 275 -19.78 -3.59 7.45
CA PRO A 275 -19.10 -4.09 8.65
C PRO A 275 -18.58 -5.54 8.48
N CYS A 276 -17.59 -5.93 9.28
CA CYS A 276 -17.00 -7.27 9.25
C CYS A 276 -17.33 -8.09 10.52
N ALA A 277 -17.03 -9.38 10.49
CA ALA A 277 -17.19 -10.25 11.67
C ALA A 277 -16.03 -10.05 12.67
N GLU A 278 -16.26 -10.26 13.99
CA GLU A 278 -15.19 -10.14 15.01
C GLU A 278 -13.96 -11.01 14.69
N LYS A 279 -14.16 -12.18 14.09
CA LYS A 279 -13.11 -13.12 13.67
C LYS A 279 -12.24 -12.60 12.51
N GLU A 280 -12.73 -11.63 11.75
CA GLU A 280 -12.06 -11.04 10.57
C GLU A 280 -11.34 -9.72 10.91
N LEU A 281 -11.54 -9.18 12.12
CA LEU A 281 -10.97 -7.90 12.57
C LEU A 281 -9.45 -7.84 12.41
N VAL A 282 -8.75 -8.91 12.79
CA VAL A 282 -7.28 -8.99 12.75
C VAL A 282 -6.75 -8.90 11.33
N GLU A 283 -7.37 -9.62 10.39
CA GLU A 283 -6.93 -9.62 8.99
C GLU A 283 -7.29 -8.30 8.31
N THR A 284 -8.49 -7.78 8.57
CA THR A 284 -8.92 -6.45 8.07
C THR A 284 -8.00 -5.34 8.57
N PHE A 285 -7.62 -5.37 9.85
CA PHE A 285 -6.68 -4.43 10.47
C PHE A 285 -5.30 -4.46 9.81
N LEU A 286 -4.71 -5.65 9.68
CA LEU A 286 -3.39 -5.84 9.08
C LEU A 286 -3.35 -5.43 7.61
N GLN A 287 -4.37 -5.80 6.82
CA GLN A 287 -4.44 -5.45 5.40
C GLN A 287 -4.62 -3.94 5.20
N ARG A 288 -5.47 -3.27 5.99
CA ARG A 288 -5.59 -1.80 5.98
C ARG A 288 -4.28 -1.10 6.34
N MET A 289 -3.60 -1.57 7.38
CA MET A 289 -2.30 -1.04 7.80
C MET A 289 -1.23 -1.18 6.71
N ILE A 290 -1.16 -2.33 6.04
CA ILE A 290 -0.20 -2.56 4.95
C ILE A 290 -0.41 -1.54 3.82
N MET A 291 -1.66 -1.26 3.49
CA MET A 291 -2.08 -0.28 2.47
C MET A 291 -2.00 1.19 2.93
N MET A 292 -1.44 1.45 4.12
CA MET A 292 -1.30 2.78 4.73
C MET A 292 -2.64 3.50 4.98
N ASP A 293 -3.73 2.75 5.17
CA ASP A 293 -5.03 3.32 5.53
C ASP A 293 -5.10 3.59 7.04
N TYR A 294 -4.96 4.85 7.46
CA TYR A 294 -5.10 5.24 8.86
C TYR A 294 -6.53 5.09 9.43
N ARG A 295 -7.49 4.57 8.66
CA ARG A 295 -8.78 4.10 9.17
C ARG A 295 -8.74 2.67 9.72
N ALA A 296 -7.57 2.00 9.71
CA ALA A 296 -7.37 0.68 10.32
C ALA A 296 -7.82 0.63 11.80
N ARG A 297 -7.62 1.70 12.57
CA ARG A 297 -8.07 1.81 13.98
C ARG A 297 -9.59 2.04 14.16
N TYR A 298 -10.39 2.10 13.09
CA TYR A 298 -11.83 2.46 13.14
C TYR A 298 -12.73 1.46 12.37
N ILE A 299 -12.32 0.20 12.28
CA ILE A 299 -13.08 -0.87 11.62
C ILE A 299 -14.36 -1.15 12.41
N ARG A 300 -15.52 -1.18 11.73
CA ARG A 300 -16.82 -1.45 12.34
C ARG A 300 -17.16 -2.93 12.31
N THR A 301 -17.75 -3.41 13.40
CA THR A 301 -18.22 -4.80 13.52
C THR A 301 -19.73 -4.92 13.32
N ASN A 302 -20.20 -6.12 12.95
CA ASN A 302 -21.63 -6.40 12.83
C ASN A 302 -22.41 -6.26 14.16
N SER A 303 -21.75 -6.36 15.33
CA SER A 303 -22.40 -6.29 16.64
C SER A 303 -22.73 -4.87 17.10
N GLU A 304 -21.96 -3.85 16.68
CA GLU A 304 -22.22 -2.45 17.02
C GLU A 304 -23.54 -1.90 16.46
N LEU A 305 -24.15 -2.60 15.49
CA LEU A 305 -25.44 -2.24 14.89
C LEU A 305 -26.65 -2.86 15.61
N THR A 306 -26.46 -3.86 16.48
CA THR A 306 -27.57 -4.61 17.11
C THR A 306 -28.07 -4.05 18.43
N ASP A 307 -27.31 -3.18 19.10
CA ASP A 307 -27.58 -2.69 20.47
C ASP A 307 -28.75 -1.66 20.57
N LEU A 308 -29.45 -1.34 19.48
CA LEU A 308 -30.58 -0.40 19.45
C LEU A 308 -31.97 -1.07 19.65
N ASN A 309 -32.04 -2.35 19.99
CA ASN A 309 -33.31 -3.08 20.22
C ASN A 309 -33.49 -3.52 21.68
N THR A 310 -33.89 -2.59 22.56
CA THR A 310 -34.52 -2.91 23.85
C THR A 310 -36.04 -2.76 23.73
N GLY A 311 -36.79 -3.67 24.36
CA GLY A 311 -38.23 -3.83 24.11
C GLY A 311 -39.15 -2.98 24.99
N ASP A 312 -40.34 -2.71 24.47
CA ASP A 312 -41.46 -2.12 25.22
C ASP A 312 -41.81 -3.03 26.42
N GLY A 313 -41.73 -2.47 27.63
CA GLY A 313 -42.24 -3.06 28.86
C GLY A 313 -42.87 -1.95 29.71
N ASP A 314 -44.16 -2.06 29.98
CA ASP A 314 -44.91 -1.08 30.78
C ASP A 314 -44.46 -1.13 32.25
N ASP A 315 -43.60 -0.22 32.68
CA ASP A 315 -43.46 0.23 34.07
C ASP A 315 -42.82 1.64 34.11
N ASP A 316 -43.48 2.56 34.82
CA ASP A 316 -43.17 3.98 35.11
C ASP A 316 -42.01 4.68 34.31
N GLU A 317 -42.23 4.87 32.99
CA GLU A 317 -41.22 5.35 32.01
C GLU A 317 -40.41 6.58 32.47
N PHE A 318 -41.01 7.55 33.16
CA PHE A 318 -40.33 8.79 33.53
C PHE A 318 -39.28 8.60 34.62
N ALA A 319 -39.58 7.74 35.61
CA ALA A 319 -38.65 7.44 36.68
C ALA A 319 -37.51 6.55 36.18
N ASP A 320 -37.82 5.57 35.34
CA ASP A 320 -36.84 4.61 34.82
C ASP A 320 -35.95 5.23 33.71
N PHE A 321 -36.42 6.28 33.01
CA PHE A 321 -35.61 7.06 32.06
C PHE A 321 -34.62 8.03 32.73
N ILE A 322 -34.97 8.59 33.91
CA ILE A 322 -34.15 9.61 34.60
C ILE A 322 -33.34 9.03 35.77
N PHE A 323 -33.90 8.07 36.51
CA PHE A 323 -33.37 7.55 37.77
C PHE A 323 -33.01 6.05 37.71
N LYS A 324 -32.80 5.48 36.53
CA LYS A 324 -31.97 4.28 36.42
C LYS A 324 -30.56 4.61 36.90
N GLU A 325 -30.33 4.43 38.19
CA GLU A 325 -28.98 4.13 38.68
C GLU A 325 -28.42 3.05 37.77
N THR A 326 -27.17 3.24 37.33
CA THR A 326 -26.48 2.23 36.55
C THR A 326 -26.16 1.05 37.46
N ALA A 327 -27.17 0.23 37.74
CA ALA A 327 -26.99 -1.14 38.18
C ALA A 327 -25.94 -1.76 37.27
N SER A 328 -24.89 -2.31 37.87
CA SER A 328 -23.77 -2.85 37.10
C SER A 328 -24.32 -3.83 36.06
N LEU A 329 -23.88 -3.67 34.80
CA LEU A 329 -24.25 -4.56 33.70
C LEU A 329 -23.51 -5.91 33.82
N ASP A 330 -23.55 -6.50 35.01
CA ASP A 330 -23.19 -7.88 35.31
C ASP A 330 -24.40 -8.77 34.98
N SER A 331 -24.77 -8.77 33.70
CA SER A 331 -25.61 -9.81 33.11
C SER A 331 -24.80 -10.49 32.01
N GLU A 332 -24.56 -11.79 32.17
CA GLU A 332 -23.58 -12.58 31.38
C GLU A 332 -23.96 -12.78 29.90
N SER A 333 -24.93 -12.03 29.37
CA SER A 333 -25.54 -12.23 28.05
C SER A 333 -25.15 -11.20 26.99
N HIS A 334 -24.68 -9.99 27.35
CA HIS A 334 -24.27 -8.97 26.39
C HIS A 334 -22.73 -8.83 26.33
N LYS A 335 -22.12 -9.41 25.29
CA LYS A 335 -20.68 -9.29 25.03
C LYS A 335 -20.35 -7.89 24.53
N SER A 336 -19.62 -7.10 25.31
CA SER A 336 -19.21 -5.75 24.89
C SER A 336 -18.38 -5.77 23.60
N PRO A 337 -18.50 -4.75 22.72
CA PRO A 337 -17.73 -4.66 21.49
C PRO A 337 -16.22 -4.63 21.77
N VAL A 338 -15.44 -5.18 20.82
CA VAL A 338 -13.98 -5.27 20.93
C VAL A 338 -13.37 -3.89 20.72
N HIS A 339 -12.58 -3.41 21.68
CA HIS A 339 -11.91 -2.12 21.58
C HIS A 339 -10.84 -2.12 20.45
N PRO A 340 -10.79 -1.15 19.52
CA PRO A 340 -9.86 -1.20 18.38
C PRO A 340 -8.39 -1.27 18.76
N MET A 341 -7.98 -0.61 19.85
CA MET A 341 -6.60 -0.72 20.35
C MET A 341 -6.29 -2.10 20.94
N ASP A 342 -7.29 -2.85 21.42
CA ASP A 342 -7.06 -4.23 21.86
C ASP A 342 -6.80 -5.14 20.65
N VAL A 343 -7.41 -4.87 19.47
CA VAL A 343 -7.05 -5.57 18.22
C VAL A 343 -5.59 -5.27 17.85
N GLN A 344 -5.16 -4.00 17.89
CA GLN A 344 -3.76 -3.61 17.62
C GLN A 344 -2.80 -4.33 18.57
N MET A 345 -3.06 -4.32 19.88
CA MET A 345 -2.16 -4.90 20.87
C MET A 345 -2.19 -6.43 20.86
N ALA A 346 -3.35 -7.08 20.69
CA ALA A 346 -3.42 -8.54 20.55
C ALA A 346 -2.63 -9.04 19.34
N VAL A 347 -2.70 -8.33 18.20
CA VAL A 347 -1.90 -8.61 17.01
C VAL A 347 -0.41 -8.40 17.29
N PHE A 348 -0.03 -7.33 17.99
CA PHE A 348 1.36 -7.06 18.39
C PHE A 348 1.93 -8.19 19.28
N HIS A 349 1.19 -8.65 20.29
CA HIS A 349 1.59 -9.77 21.15
C HIS A 349 1.67 -11.10 20.39
N CYS A 350 0.74 -11.36 19.46
CA CYS A 350 0.73 -12.58 18.64
C CYS A 350 1.70 -12.56 17.44
N SER A 351 2.60 -11.58 17.32
CA SER A 351 3.50 -11.44 16.18
C SER A 351 4.92 -11.93 16.47
N ASP A 352 5.60 -12.46 15.45
CA ASP A 352 7.06 -12.65 15.48
C ASP A 352 7.81 -11.30 15.41
N HIS A 353 9.12 -11.31 15.66
CA HIS A 353 9.94 -10.09 15.70
C HIS A 353 9.93 -9.31 14.37
N PHE A 354 9.81 -10.00 13.24
CA PHE A 354 9.77 -9.37 11.91
C PHE A 354 8.40 -8.75 11.60
N LEU A 355 7.31 -9.42 11.99
CA LEU A 355 5.95 -8.87 11.88
C LEU A 355 5.71 -7.72 12.86
N LYS A 356 6.22 -7.79 14.10
CA LYS A 356 6.24 -6.64 15.05
C LYS A 356 6.92 -5.43 14.40
N GLN A 357 8.11 -5.61 13.82
CA GLN A 357 8.86 -4.54 13.14
C GLN A 357 8.09 -3.99 11.92
N LEU A 358 7.45 -4.85 11.12
CA LEU A 358 6.59 -4.41 10.00
C LEU A 358 5.38 -3.59 10.48
N ILE A 359 4.70 -4.04 11.53
CA ILE A 359 3.55 -3.35 12.14
C ILE A 359 3.97 -1.95 12.59
N VAL A 360 5.02 -1.83 13.41
CA VAL A 360 5.45 -0.52 13.96
C VAL A 360 5.95 0.42 12.84
N ASN A 361 6.64 -0.09 11.82
CA ASN A 361 6.98 0.69 10.62
C ASN A 361 5.73 1.22 9.90
N LYS A 362 4.69 0.39 9.73
CA LYS A 362 3.40 0.81 9.13
C LYS A 362 2.62 1.78 10.02
N LEU A 363 2.64 1.63 11.36
CA LEU A 363 2.10 2.63 12.29
C LEU A 363 2.80 4.00 12.11
N ALA A 364 4.13 3.99 11.99
CA ALA A 364 4.93 5.21 11.82
C ALA A 364 4.70 5.91 10.46
N GLN A 365 4.44 5.14 9.40
CA GLN A 365 4.02 5.65 8.09
C GLN A 365 2.61 6.28 8.17
N CYS A 366 1.71 5.71 8.97
CA CYS A 366 0.37 6.24 9.22
C CYS A 366 0.32 7.46 10.16
N GLN A 367 1.48 7.94 10.68
CA GLN A 367 1.62 9.00 11.68
C GLN A 367 0.92 8.71 13.03
N TYR A 368 0.73 7.43 13.34
CA TYR A 368 0.30 6.98 14.66
C TYR A 368 1.44 7.01 15.67
N ALA A 369 1.08 7.05 16.95
CA ALA A 369 1.97 6.74 18.04
C ALA A 369 2.35 5.25 18.06
N LEU A 370 3.55 4.96 18.55
CA LEU A 370 4.21 3.66 18.49
C LEU A 370 4.33 3.05 19.90
N PRO A 371 4.17 1.72 20.07
CA PRO A 371 4.34 1.08 21.37
C PRO A 371 5.80 1.21 21.86
N LEU A 372 6.00 1.90 22.98
CA LEU A 372 7.29 2.13 23.62
C LEU A 372 7.53 1.17 24.79
N LEU A 373 6.58 1.07 25.72
CA LEU A 373 6.61 0.09 26.82
C LEU A 373 5.31 -0.69 26.77
N VAL A 374 5.40 -2.01 26.71
CA VAL A 374 4.25 -2.90 26.48
C VAL A 374 4.16 -3.93 27.60
N PRO A 375 3.26 -3.76 28.59
CA PRO A 375 3.02 -4.80 29.59
C PRO A 375 2.44 -6.05 28.93
N ASN A 376 2.97 -7.22 29.26
CA ASN A 376 2.39 -8.49 28.84
C ASN A 376 1.11 -8.79 29.67
N PRO A 377 -0.04 -9.04 29.04
CA PRO A 377 -1.31 -9.24 29.76
C PRO A 377 -1.38 -10.53 30.59
N PHE A 378 -0.46 -11.48 30.36
CA PHE A 378 -0.42 -12.79 31.04
C PHE A 378 0.72 -12.89 32.05
N THR A 379 1.92 -12.38 31.73
CA THR A 379 3.09 -12.43 32.64
C THR A 379 3.27 -11.16 33.48
N ARG A 380 2.62 -10.05 33.11
CA ARG A 380 2.82 -8.69 33.67
C ARG A 380 4.24 -8.10 33.50
N GLU A 381 5.14 -8.79 32.84
CA GLU A 381 6.46 -8.25 32.46
C GLU A 381 6.29 -7.12 31.43
N THR A 382 7.01 -6.01 31.60
CA THR A 382 7.07 -4.93 30.61
C THR A 382 8.10 -5.26 29.52
N GLU A 383 7.69 -5.23 28.24
CA GLU A 383 8.55 -5.36 27.06
C GLU A 383 8.90 -3.97 26.49
N PHE A 384 10.19 -3.73 26.20
CA PHE A 384 10.68 -2.60 25.40
C PHE A 384 11.07 -3.11 24.00
N PRO A 385 10.25 -2.85 22.96
CA PRO A 385 10.43 -3.44 21.64
C PRO A 385 11.38 -2.62 20.75
N LEU A 386 12.63 -2.42 21.18
CA LEU A 386 13.63 -1.57 20.50
C LEU A 386 13.90 -2.00 19.05
N TRP A 387 13.95 -3.32 18.77
CA TRP A 387 14.15 -3.87 17.43
C TRP A 387 13.14 -3.30 16.42
N THR A 388 11.92 -3.03 16.86
CA THR A 388 10.86 -2.48 16.00
C THR A 388 11.12 -1.04 15.53
N PHE A 389 11.90 -0.27 16.28
CA PHE A 389 12.25 1.12 15.95
C PHE A 389 13.42 1.25 14.96
N ARG A 390 14.24 0.20 14.79
CA ARG A 390 15.50 0.27 14.01
C ARG A 390 15.34 0.67 12.54
N GLN A 391 14.19 0.38 11.91
CA GLN A 391 13.90 0.77 10.52
C GLN A 391 13.25 2.15 10.38
N ILE A 392 12.89 2.81 11.49
CA ILE A 392 12.09 4.04 11.45
C ILE A 392 13.02 5.24 11.35
N ARG A 393 12.95 5.95 10.22
CA ARG A 393 13.63 7.23 10.01
C ARG A 393 12.61 8.35 9.95
N LYS A 394 12.93 9.50 10.53
CA LYS A 394 12.15 10.73 10.41
C LYS A 394 13.03 11.83 9.82
N SER A 395 12.41 12.73 9.07
CA SER A 395 13.05 13.91 8.47
C SER A 395 12.37 15.16 9.01
N TRP A 396 13.16 16.16 9.40
CA TRP A 396 12.66 17.43 9.89
C TRP A 396 13.64 18.55 9.52
N LYS A 397 13.24 19.80 9.72
CA LYS A 397 14.15 20.94 9.65
C LYS A 397 14.34 21.56 11.02
N THR A 398 15.57 21.94 11.33
CA THR A 398 15.95 22.64 12.56
C THR A 398 16.84 23.82 12.21
N THR A 399 16.99 24.77 13.13
CA THR A 399 17.86 25.93 12.96
C THR A 399 19.21 25.66 13.61
N ASP A 400 20.30 25.84 12.87
CA ASP A 400 21.64 25.70 13.41
C ASP A 400 22.07 26.89 14.30
N SER A 401 23.26 26.80 14.90
CA SER A 401 23.82 27.85 15.76
C SER A 401 24.13 29.16 15.03
N SER A 402 24.09 29.19 13.70
CA SER A 402 24.24 30.39 12.86
C SER A 402 22.92 30.99 12.39
N GLY A 403 21.79 30.38 12.74
CA GLY A 403 20.44 30.83 12.34
C GLY A 403 19.95 30.24 11.01
N ASN A 404 20.70 29.34 10.38
CA ASN A 404 20.33 28.74 9.10
C ASN A 404 19.42 27.52 9.29
N VAL A 405 18.42 27.37 8.44
CA VAL A 405 17.48 26.22 8.47
C VAL A 405 18.10 25.03 7.74
N ILE A 406 18.57 24.05 8.51
CA ILE A 406 19.15 22.80 8.02
C ILE A 406 18.10 21.67 8.02
N SER A 407 18.22 20.73 7.07
CA SER A 407 17.39 19.53 7.06
C SER A 407 18.14 18.36 7.70
N LYS A 408 17.53 17.71 8.70
CA LYS A 408 18.04 16.47 9.30
C LYS A 408 17.17 15.29 8.85
N THR A 409 17.79 14.13 8.63
CA THR A 409 17.11 12.85 8.42
C THR A 409 17.88 11.79 9.19
N GLN A 410 17.28 11.24 10.24
CA GLN A 410 17.96 10.32 11.16
C GLN A 410 17.03 9.16 11.52
N ALA A 411 17.61 8.04 11.95
CA ALA A 411 16.85 6.98 12.58
C ALA A 411 16.36 7.45 13.96
N VAL A 412 15.11 7.14 14.31
CA VAL A 412 14.49 7.66 15.56
C VAL A 412 15.20 7.17 16.82
N TYR A 413 15.89 6.02 16.75
CA TYR A 413 16.60 5.47 17.90
C TYR A 413 17.88 6.23 18.26
N GLU A 414 18.46 6.95 17.30
CA GLU A 414 19.69 7.77 17.47
C GLU A 414 19.39 9.24 17.70
N ALA A 415 18.15 9.66 17.43
CA ALA A 415 17.74 11.06 17.50
C ALA A 415 17.64 11.53 18.94
N GLU A 416 18.64 12.32 19.37
CA GLU A 416 18.57 13.09 20.61
C GLU A 416 17.43 14.10 20.51
N THR A 417 16.36 13.84 21.25
CA THR A 417 15.18 14.71 21.28
C THR A 417 14.71 14.93 22.70
N PRO A 418 14.20 16.11 23.06
CA PRO A 418 13.53 16.29 24.32
C PRO A 418 12.22 15.49 24.35
N MET A 419 11.91 14.87 25.49
CA MET A 419 10.71 14.08 25.71
C MET A 419 9.72 14.82 26.63
N VAL A 420 8.47 14.89 26.21
CA VAL A 420 7.34 15.37 27.03
C VAL A 420 6.46 14.18 27.42
N ALA A 421 6.47 13.79 28.69
CA ALA A 421 5.68 12.66 29.20
C ALA A 421 4.34 13.13 29.76
N PHE A 422 3.26 12.42 29.42
CA PHE A 422 1.89 12.74 29.80
C PHE A 422 1.30 11.64 30.69
N PHE A 423 0.88 12.02 31.90
CA PHE A 423 0.27 11.14 32.90
C PHE A 423 -1.18 11.52 33.19
N ARG A 424 -1.97 10.56 33.69
CA ARG A 424 -3.32 10.77 34.21
C ARG A 424 -3.40 10.12 35.60
N PHE A 425 -3.93 10.85 36.58
CA PHE A 425 -4.34 10.28 37.86
C PHE A 425 -5.83 10.57 38.07
N GLY A 426 -6.59 9.52 38.39
CA GLY A 426 -8.04 9.55 38.59
C GLY A 426 -8.87 9.72 37.30
N SER A 427 -10.19 9.72 37.47
CA SER A 427 -11.19 9.77 36.40
C SER A 427 -11.44 11.20 35.85
N ALA A 428 -10.45 11.78 35.16
CA ALA A 428 -10.57 13.10 34.54
C ALA A 428 -11.67 13.17 33.45
N SER A 429 -12.42 14.28 33.41
CA SER A 429 -13.41 14.60 32.37
C SER A 429 -12.75 14.84 31.00
N SER A 430 -11.64 15.59 30.97
CA SER A 430 -10.90 15.94 29.75
C SER A 430 -10.04 14.78 29.21
N SER A 431 -9.94 14.63 27.89
CA SER A 431 -9.19 13.54 27.26
C SER A 431 -7.70 13.85 27.10
N LYS A 432 -6.84 13.16 27.87
CA LYS A 432 -5.37 13.34 27.82
C LYS A 432 -4.79 13.16 26.41
N SER A 433 -5.12 12.06 25.75
CA SER A 433 -4.62 11.76 24.40
C SER A 433 -5.15 12.74 23.33
N GLN A 434 -6.32 13.35 23.54
CA GLN A 434 -6.84 14.42 22.67
C GLN A 434 -6.03 15.71 22.83
N LEU A 435 -5.69 16.09 24.07
CA LEU A 435 -4.79 17.20 24.37
C LEU A 435 -3.38 16.96 23.80
N MET A 436 -2.91 15.71 23.71
CA MET A 436 -1.64 15.40 23.05
C MET A 436 -1.74 15.49 21.52
N ASN A 437 -2.83 15.01 20.92
CA ASN A 437 -3.04 15.11 19.48
C ASN A 437 -3.08 16.57 19.01
N SER A 438 -3.73 17.46 19.77
CA SER A 438 -3.74 18.88 19.44
C SER A 438 -2.34 19.50 19.45
N LEU A 439 -1.40 19.01 20.27
CA LEU A 439 0.00 19.49 20.25
C LEU A 439 0.79 19.04 19.03
N ILE A 440 0.49 17.85 18.48
CA ILE A 440 1.25 17.23 17.38
C ILE A 440 0.62 17.55 16.02
N ASN A 441 -0.65 17.20 15.81
CA ASN A 441 -1.36 17.43 14.56
C ASN A 441 -2.89 17.53 14.80
N HIS A 442 -3.44 18.73 14.67
CA HIS A 442 -4.88 18.98 14.83
C HIS A 442 -5.79 18.20 13.86
N LYS A 443 -5.26 17.77 12.70
CA LYS A 443 -6.04 17.08 11.65
C LYS A 443 -5.99 15.56 11.75
N HIS A 444 -5.14 14.99 12.60
CA HIS A 444 -4.90 13.55 12.64
C HIS A 444 -4.71 13.04 14.08
N HIS A 445 -5.39 11.95 14.42
CA HIS A 445 -5.30 11.35 15.76
C HIS A 445 -4.12 10.37 15.87
N THR A 446 -2.94 10.92 16.12
CA THR A 446 -1.69 10.16 16.37
C THR A 446 -1.85 9.18 17.54
N PHE A 447 -2.33 9.66 18.69
CA PHE A 447 -2.75 8.84 19.83
C PHE A 447 -4.24 8.54 19.76
N PHE A 448 -4.64 7.29 20.05
CA PHE A 448 -6.05 6.94 20.20
C PHE A 448 -6.65 7.58 21.46
N HIS A 449 -7.90 8.05 21.40
CA HIS A 449 -8.54 8.80 22.49
C HIS A 449 -10.03 8.46 22.65
N ARG A 450 -10.63 8.85 23.78
CA ARG A 450 -11.98 8.45 24.21
C ARG A 450 -13.12 8.84 23.25
N HIS A 451 -12.88 9.74 22.30
CA HIS A 451 -13.87 10.18 21.31
C HIS A 451 -13.57 9.64 19.89
N CYS A 452 -12.58 8.76 19.75
CA CYS A 452 -12.39 7.98 18.53
C CYS A 452 -13.56 6.98 18.33
N PRO A 453 -13.97 6.72 17.07
CA PRO A 453 -14.90 5.63 16.76
C PRO A 453 -14.45 4.29 17.35
N GLY A 454 -15.39 3.50 17.87
CA GLY A 454 -15.10 2.21 18.52
C GLY A 454 -14.47 2.32 19.92
N SER A 455 -14.21 3.53 20.46
CA SER A 455 -13.70 3.65 21.82
C SER A 455 -14.75 3.22 22.86
N SER A 456 -14.32 2.45 23.84
CA SER A 456 -15.15 1.89 24.91
C SER A 456 -14.40 1.93 26.24
N LYS A 457 -15.13 1.82 27.36
CA LYS A 457 -14.50 1.68 28.69
C LYS A 457 -13.84 0.31 28.86
N ASN A 458 -14.32 -0.72 28.14
CA ASN A 458 -13.93 -2.12 28.25
C ASN A 458 -12.71 -2.44 27.35
N ARG A 459 -11.61 -1.71 27.56
CA ARG A 459 -10.31 -2.02 26.96
C ARG A 459 -9.52 -2.96 27.89
N LEU A 460 -8.86 -3.96 27.33
CA LEU A 460 -8.19 -5.03 28.08
C LEU A 460 -6.66 -5.01 27.94
N LEU A 461 -6.12 -4.46 26.85
CA LEU A 461 -4.70 -4.57 26.49
C LEU A 461 -3.99 -3.20 26.35
N LEU A 462 -4.71 -2.09 26.53
CA LEU A 462 -4.16 -0.75 26.38
C LEU A 462 -3.65 -0.12 27.68
N ASP A 463 -4.22 -0.46 28.84
CA ASP A 463 -3.81 0.16 30.10
C ASP A 463 -2.41 -0.32 30.53
N GLY A 464 -1.56 0.62 30.95
CA GLY A 464 -0.14 0.39 31.22
C GLY A 464 0.77 0.47 29.98
N VAL A 465 0.20 0.42 28.75
CA VAL A 465 0.98 0.65 27.53
C VAL A 465 1.45 2.11 27.48
N VAL A 466 2.73 2.31 27.20
CA VAL A 466 3.26 3.63 26.82
C VAL A 466 3.36 3.70 25.31
N GLU A 467 2.72 4.70 24.70
CA GLU A 467 2.94 5.03 23.29
C GLU A 467 3.85 6.27 23.14
N ILE A 468 4.71 6.31 22.12
CA ILE A 468 5.57 7.44 21.75
C ILE A 468 5.25 7.99 20.35
N ALA A 469 5.30 9.30 20.17
CA ALA A 469 5.23 9.97 18.87
C ALA A 469 6.18 11.18 18.82
N TRP A 470 6.54 11.64 17.62
CA TRP A 470 7.40 12.80 17.42
C TRP A 470 6.65 13.92 16.69
N TYR A 471 6.79 15.15 17.18
CA TYR A 471 6.54 16.34 16.38
C TYR A 471 7.80 16.68 15.58
N CYS A 472 7.71 16.68 14.25
CA CYS A 472 8.80 17.02 13.35
C CYS A 472 8.52 18.39 12.67
N PRO A 473 9.30 19.45 12.94
CA PRO A 473 9.11 20.74 12.28
C PRO A 473 9.43 20.72 10.78
N SER A 474 8.73 21.59 10.03
CA SER A 474 8.86 21.76 8.58
C SER A 474 9.88 22.84 8.16
N GLY A 475 10.34 23.64 9.12
CA GLY A 475 11.18 24.84 8.93
C GLY A 475 10.38 26.05 8.46
N LYS A 476 9.13 26.18 8.91
CA LYS A 476 8.24 27.31 8.64
C LYS A 476 7.92 28.07 9.93
N GLU A 477 7.64 29.36 9.83
CA GLU A 477 7.21 30.20 10.98
C GLU A 477 5.94 29.68 11.68
N THR A 478 5.15 28.86 10.98
CA THR A 478 3.94 28.20 11.52
C THR A 478 4.23 26.98 12.41
N ASP A 479 5.48 26.51 12.48
CA ASP A 479 5.84 25.36 13.31
C ASP A 479 5.77 25.71 14.81
N TYR A 480 5.25 24.78 15.61
CA TYR A 480 5.01 25.02 17.05
C TYR A 480 6.32 24.98 17.86
N PHE A 481 7.16 23.99 17.57
CA PHE A 481 8.45 23.76 18.20
C PHE A 481 9.59 23.96 17.18
N PRO A 482 10.75 24.52 17.58
CA PRO A 482 11.84 24.85 16.67
C PRO A 482 12.70 23.65 16.25
N ASP A 483 12.66 22.56 17.02
CA ASP A 483 13.29 21.28 16.70
C ASP A 483 12.31 20.12 16.99
N CYS A 484 12.72 18.90 16.69
CA CYS A 484 11.95 17.68 16.92
C CYS A 484 11.70 17.45 18.42
N VAL A 485 10.47 17.09 18.79
CA VAL A 485 10.05 16.83 20.19
C VAL A 485 9.34 15.49 20.28
N ALA A 486 9.78 14.62 21.18
CA ALA A 486 9.12 13.36 21.50
C ALA A 486 7.99 13.58 22.53
N PHE A 487 6.87 12.89 22.34
CA PHE A 487 5.71 12.90 23.23
C PHE A 487 5.39 11.47 23.65
N CYS A 488 5.33 11.20 24.96
CA CYS A 488 5.02 9.89 25.51
C CYS A 488 3.70 9.89 26.28
N ASN A 489 2.87 8.87 26.04
CA ASN A 489 1.55 8.71 26.63
C ASN A 489 1.46 7.39 27.41
N LEU A 490 1.47 7.44 28.75
CA LEU A 490 1.14 6.28 29.60
C LEU A 490 -0.38 6.10 29.67
N HIS A 491 -0.92 5.07 29.00
CA HIS A 491 -2.35 4.76 29.03
C HIS A 491 -2.77 4.14 30.38
N GLY A 492 -4.05 4.24 30.72
CA GLY A 492 -4.58 3.83 32.03
C GLY A 492 -4.49 4.93 33.07
N ASP A 493 -4.33 4.54 34.33
CA ASP A 493 -4.08 5.43 35.47
C ASP A 493 -2.62 5.29 35.91
N ALA A 494 -1.88 6.39 35.93
CA ALA A 494 -0.44 6.36 36.23
C ALA A 494 -0.13 5.89 37.66
N GLY A 495 -1.07 6.00 38.60
CA GLY A 495 -0.89 5.47 39.96
C GLY A 495 -0.99 3.94 40.06
N THR A 496 -1.44 3.24 39.00
CA THR A 496 -1.46 1.77 38.93
C THR A 496 -0.17 1.20 38.32
N TYR A 497 0.60 2.02 37.61
CA TYR A 497 1.71 1.63 36.74
C TYR A 497 2.99 2.36 37.17
N GLU A 498 3.42 2.09 38.41
CA GLU A 498 4.53 2.81 39.06
C GLU A 498 5.86 2.63 38.29
N GLU A 499 6.18 1.41 37.83
CA GLU A 499 7.38 1.12 37.03
C GLU A 499 7.46 2.04 35.79
N GLN A 500 6.40 2.06 34.98
CA GLN A 500 6.33 2.86 33.76
C GLN A 500 6.30 4.37 34.06
N LEU A 501 5.72 4.79 35.19
CA LEU A 501 5.73 6.17 35.67
C LEU A 501 7.14 6.61 36.08
N GLU A 502 7.90 5.80 36.81
CA GLU A 502 9.27 6.10 37.21
C GLU A 502 10.19 6.22 35.99
N ILE A 503 10.17 5.22 35.09
CA ILE A 503 10.95 5.23 33.84
C ILE A 503 10.67 6.50 33.02
N LEU A 504 9.40 6.86 32.81
CA LEU A 504 9.05 8.06 32.06
C LEU A 504 9.40 9.36 32.80
N THR A 505 9.33 9.37 34.13
CA THR A 505 9.77 10.53 34.92
C THR A 505 11.28 10.72 34.81
N GLU A 506 12.07 9.64 34.80
CA GLU A 506 13.53 9.67 34.64
C GLU A 506 13.96 10.05 33.22
N MET A 507 13.25 9.62 32.18
CA MET A 507 13.63 9.88 30.79
C MET A 507 13.10 11.21 30.23
N SER A 508 12.04 11.79 30.80
CA SER A 508 11.40 13.00 30.30
C SER A 508 12.18 14.29 30.54
N SER A 509 12.08 15.23 29.61
CA SER A 509 12.53 16.63 29.75
C SER A 509 11.47 17.52 30.41
N VAL A 510 10.19 17.16 30.25
CA VAL A 510 9.02 17.85 30.82
C VAL A 510 7.96 16.82 31.18
N ASN A 511 7.45 16.90 32.40
CA ASN A 511 6.33 16.08 32.86
C ASN A 511 5.02 16.87 32.78
N VAL A 512 3.95 16.25 32.28
CA VAL A 512 2.61 16.84 32.18
C VAL A 512 1.61 15.91 32.86
N ILE A 513 0.93 16.41 33.89
CA ILE A 513 -0.02 15.63 34.68
C ILE A 513 -1.42 16.16 34.43
N LEU A 514 -2.30 15.30 33.92
CA LEU A 514 -3.75 15.50 33.96
C LEU A 514 -4.30 14.96 35.28
N PHE A 515 -4.96 15.82 36.04
CA PHE A 515 -5.46 15.50 37.38
C PHE A 515 -6.95 15.87 37.52
N SER A 516 -7.70 15.05 38.27
CA SER A 516 -9.06 15.36 38.73
C SER A 516 -9.06 15.53 40.25
N GLY A 517 -9.84 16.48 40.76
CA GLY A 517 -9.77 16.95 42.14
C GLY A 517 -10.45 16.06 43.18
N SER A 518 -11.13 14.99 42.76
CA SER A 518 -11.91 14.06 43.59
C SER A 518 -11.04 13.12 44.44
N GLU A 519 -9.95 12.58 43.89
CA GLU A 519 -9.16 11.48 44.49
C GLU A 519 -7.83 11.98 45.08
N LYS A 520 -7.84 13.19 45.68
CA LYS A 520 -6.62 13.89 46.12
C LYS A 520 -5.74 13.06 47.05
N ALA A 521 -6.30 12.39 48.05
CA ALA A 521 -5.51 11.71 49.08
C ALA A 521 -4.64 10.58 48.52
N THR A 522 -5.18 9.76 47.61
CA THR A 522 -4.54 8.54 47.05
C THR A 522 -3.20 8.83 46.39
N TYR A 523 -3.09 9.95 45.67
CA TYR A 523 -1.93 10.25 44.84
C TYR A 523 -0.96 11.28 45.46
N MET A 524 -1.20 11.75 46.70
CA MET A 524 -0.42 12.84 47.29
C MET A 524 1.09 12.56 47.34
N GLU A 525 1.51 11.35 47.70
CA GLU A 525 2.93 11.01 47.84
C GLU A 525 3.66 11.05 46.49
N ILE A 526 3.06 10.42 45.48
CA ILE A 526 3.54 10.42 44.09
C ILE A 526 3.60 11.86 43.54
N LEU A 527 2.55 12.65 43.71
CA LEU A 527 2.51 14.04 43.25
C LEU A 527 3.52 14.93 43.98
N GLN A 528 3.77 14.69 45.28
CA GLN A 528 4.82 15.39 46.02
C GLN A 528 6.23 15.00 45.54
N LYS A 529 6.49 13.73 45.22
CA LYS A 529 7.76 13.26 44.62
C LYS A 529 8.01 14.00 43.30
N LEU A 530 7.04 14.01 42.39
CA LEU A 530 7.10 14.71 41.09
C LEU A 530 7.21 16.24 41.22
N PHE A 531 6.57 16.84 42.24
CA PHE A 531 6.67 18.28 42.48
C PHE A 531 8.05 18.69 43.04
N ARG A 532 8.67 17.86 43.87
CA ARG A 532 10.01 18.09 44.46
C ARG A 532 11.16 17.85 43.47
N ASP A 533 10.93 17.06 42.42
CA ASP A 533 11.87 16.84 41.31
C ASP A 533 12.36 18.18 40.70
N THR A 534 13.60 18.23 40.21
CA THR A 534 14.17 19.40 39.53
C THR A 534 13.57 19.64 38.13
N LYS A 535 12.96 18.61 37.52
CA LYS A 535 12.40 18.67 36.17
C LYS A 535 11.16 19.57 36.07
N PRO A 536 10.97 20.29 34.94
CA PRO A 536 9.74 21.03 34.67
C PRO A 536 8.48 20.16 34.75
N LEU A 537 7.43 20.71 35.34
CA LEU A 537 6.16 20.01 35.57
C LEU A 537 4.97 20.91 35.25
N ILE A 538 4.01 20.39 34.49
CA ILE A 538 2.78 21.11 34.12
C ILE A 538 1.57 20.34 34.67
N PHE A 539 0.83 20.95 35.60
CA PHE A 539 -0.45 20.44 36.07
C PHE A 539 -1.59 20.96 35.20
N LEU A 540 -2.34 20.02 34.60
CA LEU A 540 -3.59 20.27 33.91
C LEU A 540 -4.73 19.86 34.85
N LEU A 541 -5.53 20.83 35.27
CA LEU A 541 -6.59 20.63 36.26
C LEU A 541 -7.97 20.63 35.58
N SER A 542 -8.64 19.49 35.64
CA SER A 542 -9.91 19.24 34.93
C SER A 542 -11.09 20.06 35.45
N GLU A 543 -11.02 20.51 36.71
CA GLU A 543 -12.08 21.23 37.43
C GLU A 543 -11.78 22.73 37.63
N ASP A 544 -10.66 23.22 37.08
CA ASP A 544 -10.17 24.59 37.27
C ASP A 544 -10.34 25.42 36.00
N GLU A 545 -10.77 26.68 36.16
CA GLU A 545 -11.00 27.65 35.08
C GLU A 545 -9.80 28.62 34.92
N SER A 546 -8.78 28.53 35.80
CA SER A 546 -7.66 29.47 35.79
C SER A 546 -6.79 29.40 34.52
N GLY A 547 -6.19 30.53 34.15
CA GLY A 547 -5.20 30.61 33.07
C GLY A 547 -3.87 29.95 33.43
N VAL A 548 -2.81 30.22 32.65
CA VAL A 548 -1.47 29.73 32.99
C VAL A 548 -0.98 30.45 34.25
N THR A 549 -0.80 29.69 35.33
CA THR A 549 -0.17 30.16 36.56
C THR A 549 1.20 29.50 36.71
N ARG A 550 2.24 30.32 36.90
CA ARG A 550 3.63 29.88 37.04
C ARG A 550 4.10 30.07 38.48
N THR A 551 4.69 29.04 39.05
CA THR A 551 5.45 29.15 40.31
C THR A 551 6.95 29.26 40.03
N ARG A 552 7.73 29.73 41.01
CA ARG A 552 9.13 30.16 40.79
C ARG A 552 10.08 29.06 40.29
N ASN A 553 9.73 27.79 40.42
CA ASN A 553 10.64 26.64 40.18
C ASN A 553 10.34 25.87 38.89
N GLY A 554 9.84 26.52 37.83
CA GLY A 554 9.53 25.83 36.56
C GLY A 554 8.35 24.86 36.64
N LYS A 555 7.49 25.01 37.66
CA LYS A 555 6.24 24.27 37.82
C LYS A 555 5.06 25.17 37.44
N TYR A 556 4.18 24.67 36.58
CA TYR A 556 3.06 25.42 35.98
C TYR A 556 1.72 24.74 36.27
N ARG A 557 0.65 25.52 36.27
CA ARG A 557 -0.74 25.07 36.41
C ARG A 557 -1.59 25.71 35.32
N ILE A 558 -2.48 24.92 34.72
CA ILE A 558 -3.40 25.34 33.66
C ILE A 558 -4.78 24.73 33.96
N GLY A 559 -5.80 25.58 34.07
CA GLY A 559 -7.20 25.15 34.14
C GLY A 559 -7.74 24.77 32.77
N LEU A 560 -8.54 23.69 32.74
CA LEU A 560 -9.21 23.15 31.54
C LEU A 560 -10.72 23.41 31.50
N LYS A 561 -11.35 23.67 32.66
CA LYS A 561 -12.81 23.80 32.78
C LYS A 561 -13.29 25.09 32.09
N ASP A 562 -14.40 24.99 31.36
CA ASP A 562 -15.11 26.10 30.70
C ASP A 562 -14.24 27.03 29.82
N ARG A 563 -13.14 26.50 29.28
CA ARG A 563 -12.20 27.22 28.40
C ARG A 563 -12.17 26.66 26.99
N ASN A 564 -11.93 27.54 26.02
CA ASN A 564 -11.80 27.16 24.61
C ASN A 564 -10.57 26.26 24.40
N GLN A 565 -10.77 25.12 23.72
CA GLN A 565 -9.71 24.16 23.38
C GLN A 565 -8.51 24.83 22.71
N LEU A 566 -8.72 25.77 21.78
CA LEU A 566 -7.63 26.46 21.08
C LEU A 566 -6.76 27.31 22.03
N ASP A 567 -7.35 27.91 23.05
CA ASP A 567 -6.63 28.68 24.07
C ASP A 567 -5.90 27.77 25.06
N ILE A 568 -6.46 26.59 25.36
CA ILE A 568 -5.77 25.54 26.13
C ILE A 568 -4.54 25.05 25.34
N ASP A 569 -4.71 24.70 24.06
CA ASP A 569 -3.65 24.20 23.19
C ASP A 569 -2.52 25.23 23.02
N LYS A 570 -2.87 26.50 22.78
CA LYS A 570 -1.91 27.61 22.66
C LYS A 570 -1.12 27.83 23.97
N ASN A 571 -1.81 27.81 25.11
CA ASN A 571 -1.19 27.95 26.42
C ASN A 571 -0.26 26.78 26.73
N LEU A 572 -0.68 25.55 26.43
CA LEU A 572 0.10 24.34 26.66
C LEU A 572 1.35 24.30 25.77
N ARG A 573 1.23 24.64 24.48
CA ARG A 573 2.40 24.78 23.56
C ARG A 573 3.41 25.81 24.05
N THR A 574 2.94 27.02 24.40
CA THR A 574 3.81 28.09 24.92
C THR A 574 4.51 27.65 26.20
N THR A 575 3.79 27.00 27.12
CA THR A 575 4.35 26.52 28.39
C THR A 575 5.38 25.41 28.18
N ILE A 576 5.08 24.41 27.32
CA ILE A 576 6.04 23.36 26.96
C ILE A 576 7.28 23.96 26.31
N LYS A 577 7.13 24.91 25.36
CA LYS A 577 8.26 25.60 24.72
C LYS A 577 9.13 26.35 25.73
N GLU A 578 8.55 27.01 26.74
CA GLU A 578 9.29 27.67 27.82
C GLU A 578 9.94 26.71 28.82
N CYS A 579 9.44 25.47 28.93
CA CYS A 579 10.07 24.40 29.71
C CYS A 579 11.26 23.79 28.95
N LEU A 580 11.06 23.49 27.66
CA LEU A 580 12.08 22.94 26.77
C LEU A 580 13.26 23.88 26.55
N SER A 581 13.03 25.20 26.49
CA SER A 581 14.12 26.18 26.38
C SER A 581 14.98 26.34 27.65
N LYS A 582 14.60 25.70 28.76
CA LYS A 582 15.31 25.74 30.05
C LYS A 582 15.86 24.39 30.48
N SER A 583 15.30 23.30 29.96
CA SER A 583 15.79 21.95 30.21
C SER A 583 16.91 21.61 29.24
N SER A 584 18.01 21.07 29.74
CA SER A 584 19.13 20.55 28.93
C SER A 584 19.07 19.03 28.72
N SER A 585 18.05 18.34 29.27
CA SER A 585 17.95 16.88 29.18
C SER A 585 17.29 16.46 27.85
N ASN A 586 18.11 16.04 26.89
CA ASN A 586 17.67 15.27 25.73
C ASN A 586 17.65 13.76 26.07
N PHE A 587 16.85 13.01 25.33
CA PHE A 587 16.69 11.56 25.44
C PHE A 587 17.00 10.88 24.10
N LYS A 588 17.59 9.69 24.14
CA LYS A 588 17.62 8.73 23.02
C LYS A 588 16.89 7.45 23.39
N LEU A 589 16.23 6.79 22.44
CA LEU A 589 15.56 5.51 22.71
C LEU A 589 16.53 4.44 23.24
N GLU A 590 17.80 4.47 22.84
CA GLU A 590 18.82 3.55 23.37
C GLU A 590 19.11 3.75 24.87
N ASP A 591 18.73 4.87 25.48
CA ASP A 591 18.89 5.08 26.94
C ASP A 591 17.96 4.16 27.75
N LEU A 592 16.77 3.81 27.23
CA LEU A 592 15.89 2.80 27.83
C LEU A 592 16.49 1.39 27.80
N TYR A 593 17.45 1.12 26.89
CA TYR A 593 18.14 -0.17 26.85
C TYR A 593 19.04 -0.39 28.08
N LYS A 594 19.41 0.69 28.78
CA LYS A 594 20.26 0.63 29.99
C LYS A 594 19.47 0.19 31.23
N THR A 595 18.15 0.33 31.24
CA THR A 595 17.31 -0.10 32.36
C THR A 595 17.29 -1.63 32.45
N GLU A 596 17.65 -2.19 33.60
CA GLU A 596 17.71 -3.66 33.81
C GLU A 596 16.34 -4.30 34.05
N VAL A 597 15.35 -3.52 34.49
CA VAL A 597 14.01 -3.99 34.90
C VAL A 597 13.16 -4.46 33.71
N ILE A 598 13.41 -3.93 32.51
CA ILE A 598 12.54 -4.09 31.33
C ILE A 598 13.10 -5.19 30.41
N LYS A 599 12.22 -6.08 29.94
CA LYS A 599 12.55 -7.11 28.95
C LYS A 599 12.76 -6.49 27.58
N LYS A 600 13.91 -6.73 26.95
CA LYS A 600 14.24 -6.18 25.61
C LYS A 600 14.02 -7.24 24.54
N ASP A 601 13.51 -6.86 23.37
CA ASP A 601 13.33 -7.79 22.24
C ASP A 601 14.65 -8.12 21.53
N GLU A 602 15.60 -7.18 21.51
CA GLU A 602 16.98 -7.44 21.07
C GLU A 602 17.78 -8.38 22.00
N ASP A 603 17.26 -8.72 23.18
CA ASP A 603 17.92 -9.72 24.05
C ASP A 603 17.73 -11.17 23.57
N ASP A 604 16.87 -11.40 22.57
CA ASP A 604 16.62 -12.70 21.94
C ASP A 604 17.92 -13.34 21.40
N PRO A 605 18.20 -14.64 21.67
CA PRO A 605 19.45 -15.27 21.25
C PRO A 605 19.66 -15.34 19.73
N GLU A 606 18.61 -15.46 18.92
CA GLU A 606 18.73 -15.45 17.46
C GLU A 606 19.03 -14.04 16.94
N CYS A 607 18.43 -13.03 17.57
CA CYS A 607 18.70 -11.61 17.27
C CYS A 607 20.15 -11.24 17.60
N LYS A 608 20.64 -11.63 18.79
CA LYS A 608 22.05 -11.41 19.22
C LYS A 608 23.06 -12.03 18.28
N ARG A 609 22.92 -13.33 17.96
CA ARG A 609 23.83 -14.01 17.02
C ARG A 609 23.83 -13.36 15.63
N GLY A 610 22.65 -12.93 15.15
CA GLY A 610 22.54 -12.17 13.91
C GLY A 610 23.26 -10.82 13.95
N LYS A 611 23.14 -10.09 15.07
CA LYS A 611 23.78 -8.80 15.30
C LYS A 611 25.31 -8.93 15.38
N GLU A 612 25.82 -9.83 16.21
CA GLU A 612 27.25 -10.12 16.39
C GLU A 612 27.92 -10.47 15.05
N ALA A 613 27.27 -11.31 14.23
CA ALA A 613 27.76 -11.68 12.90
C ALA A 613 27.79 -10.48 11.93
N ALA A 614 26.86 -9.53 12.05
CA ALA A 614 26.84 -8.32 11.23
C ALA A 614 27.89 -7.29 11.67
N GLU A 615 28.07 -7.09 12.98
CA GLU A 615 29.08 -6.20 13.57
C GLU A 615 30.51 -6.67 13.26
N MET A 616 30.77 -7.98 13.33
CA MET A 616 32.06 -8.59 12.97
C MET A 616 32.48 -8.31 11.51
N ILE A 617 31.52 -8.22 10.59
CA ILE A 617 31.79 -7.88 9.18
C ILE A 617 31.95 -6.37 9.02
N LEU A 618 31.13 -5.56 9.71
CA LEU A 618 31.20 -4.10 9.64
C LEU A 618 32.55 -3.56 10.12
N SER A 619 33.18 -4.18 11.13
CA SER A 619 34.50 -3.77 11.63
C SER A 619 35.63 -3.93 10.61
N GLN A 620 35.40 -4.58 9.45
CA GLN A 620 36.35 -4.60 8.32
C GLN A 620 36.22 -3.38 7.39
N LEU A 621 35.08 -2.67 7.46
CA LEU A 621 34.78 -1.49 6.66
C LEU A 621 35.21 -0.19 7.35
N GLU A 622 35.27 -0.20 8.69
CA GLU A 622 35.72 0.92 9.51
C GLU A 622 37.08 1.49 9.06
N GLY A 623 37.19 2.82 9.06
CA GLY A 623 38.40 3.55 8.70
C GLY A 623 38.65 3.73 7.20
N ASN A 624 37.86 3.11 6.33
CA ASN A 624 37.93 3.34 4.87
C ASN A 624 36.98 4.46 4.42
N GLU A 625 37.37 5.24 3.42
CA GLU A 625 36.49 6.26 2.83
C GLU A 625 35.28 5.59 2.14
N VAL A 626 34.05 6.03 2.46
CA VAL A 626 32.81 5.35 2.02
C VAL A 626 32.69 5.18 0.48
N TRP A 627 33.23 6.11 -0.31
CA TRP A 627 33.27 5.99 -1.78
C TRP A 627 34.28 4.96 -2.32
N THR A 628 35.24 4.50 -1.51
CA THR A 628 36.24 3.48 -1.91
C THR A 628 35.80 2.05 -1.58
N LEU A 629 34.78 1.88 -0.73
CA LEU A 629 34.37 0.57 -0.20
C LEU A 629 34.02 -0.45 -1.29
N LYS A 630 33.31 -0.03 -2.34
CA LYS A 630 32.93 -0.94 -3.45
C LYS A 630 34.14 -1.46 -4.20
N GLU A 631 35.09 -0.60 -4.53
CA GLU A 631 36.29 -0.97 -5.30
C GLU A 631 37.25 -1.87 -4.50
N GLN A 632 37.35 -1.64 -3.19
CA GLN A 632 38.23 -2.41 -2.30
C GLN A 632 37.65 -3.77 -1.91
N HIS A 633 36.36 -3.82 -1.53
CA HIS A 633 35.75 -5.01 -0.92
C HIS A 633 34.89 -5.85 -1.86
N LEU A 634 34.48 -5.30 -3.01
CA LEU A 634 33.62 -5.97 -4.00
C LEU A 634 34.23 -5.87 -5.42
N PRO A 635 35.40 -6.51 -5.65
CA PRO A 635 36.19 -6.32 -6.88
C PRO A 635 35.66 -7.06 -8.12
N CYS A 636 34.72 -8.01 -7.99
CA CYS A 636 34.20 -8.75 -9.15
C CYS A 636 33.16 -7.92 -9.94
N GLN A 637 32.38 -7.08 -9.25
CA GLN A 637 31.50 -6.09 -9.87
C GLN A 637 32.28 -4.84 -10.35
N GLY A 638 31.58 -3.73 -10.60
CA GLY A 638 32.20 -2.49 -11.06
C GLY A 638 32.88 -2.69 -12.43
N LYS A 639 34.09 -2.14 -12.60
CA LYS A 639 34.74 -2.07 -13.91
C LYS A 639 34.87 -3.41 -14.64
N LEU A 640 35.31 -4.49 -13.98
CA LEU A 640 35.46 -5.79 -14.63
C LEU A 640 34.12 -6.30 -15.19
N TRP A 641 33.04 -6.13 -14.43
CA TRP A 641 31.71 -6.50 -14.88
C TRP A 641 31.18 -5.61 -16.03
N HIS A 642 31.41 -4.30 -15.97
CA HIS A 642 31.04 -3.37 -17.05
C HIS A 642 31.79 -3.67 -18.34
N ASP A 643 33.11 -3.86 -18.26
CA ASP A 643 33.96 -4.27 -19.39
C ASP A 643 33.45 -5.60 -19.97
N TRP A 644 33.12 -6.60 -19.14
CA TRP A 644 32.55 -7.87 -19.61
C TRP A 644 31.20 -7.68 -20.32
N CYS A 645 30.32 -6.84 -19.78
CA CYS A 645 29.00 -6.55 -20.33
C CYS A 645 29.09 -5.85 -21.70
N GLU A 646 30.00 -4.89 -21.85
CA GLU A 646 30.25 -4.21 -23.13
C GLU A 646 30.76 -5.21 -24.16
N LYS A 647 31.73 -6.06 -23.80
CA LYS A 647 32.24 -7.12 -24.70
C LYS A 647 31.18 -8.16 -25.07
N ASN A 648 30.25 -8.47 -24.16
CA ASN A 648 29.12 -9.36 -24.46
C ASN A 648 28.14 -8.69 -25.42
N LYS A 649 27.77 -7.42 -25.21
CA LYS A 649 26.93 -6.66 -26.16
C LYS A 649 27.62 -6.60 -27.53
N ASP A 650 28.92 -6.30 -27.60
CA ASP A 650 29.71 -6.33 -28.84
C ASP A 650 29.67 -7.68 -29.57
N LEU A 651 29.73 -8.80 -28.84
CA LEU A 651 29.74 -10.15 -29.40
C LEU A 651 28.47 -10.46 -30.20
N HIS A 652 27.34 -9.91 -29.77
CA HIS A 652 26.04 -10.01 -30.45
C HIS A 652 25.84 -8.95 -31.56
N ARG A 653 26.75 -7.97 -31.66
CA ARG A 653 26.64 -6.77 -32.52
C ARG A 653 27.73 -6.69 -33.60
N LEU A 654 28.41 -7.80 -33.89
CA LEU A 654 29.50 -7.89 -34.86
C LEU A 654 29.04 -7.60 -36.30
N GLN A 655 29.83 -6.80 -37.03
CA GLN A 655 29.63 -6.50 -38.45
C GLN A 655 30.18 -7.64 -39.35
N GLU A 656 29.65 -7.74 -40.57
CA GLU A 656 29.76 -8.94 -41.45
C GLU A 656 31.18 -9.37 -41.84
N ASN A 657 32.18 -8.49 -41.79
CA ASN A 657 33.55 -8.80 -42.24
C ASN A 657 34.43 -9.37 -41.11
N TYR A 658 35.02 -10.56 -41.34
CA TYR A 658 35.87 -11.32 -40.41
C TYR A 658 35.19 -11.79 -39.11
N LEU A 659 33.90 -12.16 -39.22
CA LEU A 659 33.02 -12.52 -38.11
C LEU A 659 33.62 -13.54 -37.11
N GLU A 660 34.20 -14.65 -37.60
CA GLU A 660 34.67 -15.74 -36.73
C GLU A 660 35.93 -15.38 -35.92
N MET A 661 36.89 -14.69 -36.53
CA MET A 661 38.10 -14.24 -35.84
C MET A 661 37.79 -13.14 -34.81
N GLN A 662 36.89 -12.21 -35.15
CA GLN A 662 36.39 -11.19 -34.20
C GLN A 662 35.65 -11.84 -33.02
N LYS A 663 34.77 -12.81 -33.29
CA LYS A 663 34.03 -13.57 -32.28
C LYS A 663 34.97 -14.33 -31.34
N SER A 664 35.94 -15.06 -31.89
CA SER A 664 36.96 -15.79 -31.10
C SER A 664 37.79 -14.84 -30.22
N ARG A 665 38.17 -13.68 -30.75
CA ARG A 665 38.89 -12.65 -29.98
C ARG A 665 38.04 -12.10 -28.84
N LYS A 666 36.80 -11.68 -29.09
CA LYS A 666 35.88 -11.14 -28.07
C LYS A 666 35.58 -12.18 -26.98
N GLN A 667 35.37 -13.44 -27.35
CA GLN A 667 35.21 -14.54 -26.40
C GLN A 667 36.45 -14.75 -25.52
N ARG A 668 37.65 -14.58 -26.07
CA ARG A 668 38.90 -14.63 -25.31
C ARG A 668 39.02 -13.45 -24.34
N GLU A 669 38.76 -12.22 -24.80
CA GLU A 669 38.74 -11.01 -23.95
C GLU A 669 37.73 -11.17 -22.79
N MET A 670 36.53 -11.69 -23.06
CA MET A 670 35.53 -12.01 -22.03
C MET A 670 36.00 -13.09 -21.04
N LYS A 671 36.69 -14.12 -21.52
CA LYS A 671 37.26 -15.17 -20.65
C LYS A 671 38.38 -14.62 -19.77
N GLU A 672 39.27 -13.80 -20.33
CA GLU A 672 40.35 -13.12 -19.60
C GLU A 672 39.79 -12.25 -18.46
N ILE A 673 38.65 -11.59 -18.66
CA ILE A 673 37.96 -10.82 -17.62
C ILE A 673 37.36 -11.75 -16.54
N ARG A 674 36.74 -12.88 -16.90
CA ARG A 674 36.28 -13.87 -15.90
C ARG A 674 37.44 -14.50 -15.12
N GLU A 675 38.57 -14.73 -15.77
CA GLU A 675 39.82 -15.16 -15.11
C GLU A 675 40.38 -14.06 -14.19
N GLN A 676 40.22 -12.77 -14.50
CA GLN A 676 40.57 -11.67 -13.59
C GLN A 676 39.65 -11.61 -12.37
N GLN A 677 38.32 -11.69 -12.55
CA GLN A 677 37.36 -11.80 -11.45
C GLN A 677 37.71 -12.99 -10.52
N GLN A 678 37.98 -14.16 -11.09
CA GLN A 678 38.39 -15.34 -10.31
C GLN A 678 39.75 -15.15 -9.59
N LYS A 679 40.71 -14.43 -10.20
CA LYS A 679 42.01 -14.11 -9.59
C LYS A 679 41.89 -13.17 -8.38
N HIS A 680 40.92 -12.27 -8.36
CA HIS A 680 40.67 -11.39 -7.20
C HIS A 680 40.24 -12.19 -5.94
N ARG A 681 39.72 -13.42 -6.12
CA ARG A 681 39.20 -14.33 -5.07
C ARG A 681 38.09 -13.69 -4.22
N LEU A 682 37.50 -14.48 -3.32
CA LEU A 682 36.64 -13.94 -2.26
C LEU A 682 37.42 -12.90 -1.45
N SER A 683 36.92 -11.66 -1.42
CA SER A 683 37.41 -10.61 -0.51
C SER A 683 37.21 -11.01 0.96
N GLY A 684 37.91 -10.35 1.88
CA GLY A 684 37.78 -10.61 3.33
C GLY A 684 36.32 -10.54 3.80
N LEU A 685 35.62 -9.50 3.36
CA LEU A 685 34.19 -9.29 3.60
C LEU A 685 33.34 -10.42 3.02
N MET A 686 33.52 -10.77 1.73
CA MET A 686 32.69 -11.80 1.10
C MET A 686 32.90 -13.19 1.71
N LYS A 687 34.12 -13.52 2.15
CA LYS A 687 34.39 -14.75 2.91
C LYS A 687 33.56 -14.82 4.20
N GLN A 688 33.59 -13.76 5.00
CA GLN A 688 32.84 -13.73 6.27
C GLN A 688 31.32 -13.67 6.05
N PHE A 689 30.86 -12.94 5.04
CA PHE A 689 29.44 -12.85 4.70
C PHE A 689 28.88 -14.22 4.29
N ILE A 690 29.55 -14.93 3.39
CA ILE A 690 29.16 -16.28 2.96
C ILE A 690 29.32 -17.29 4.11
N SER A 691 30.37 -17.18 4.93
CA SER A 691 30.54 -18.01 6.13
C SER A 691 29.37 -17.82 7.12
N SER A 692 28.93 -16.59 7.35
CA SER A 692 27.79 -16.28 8.21
C SER A 692 26.49 -16.85 7.64
N LEU A 693 26.25 -16.70 6.33
CA LEU A 693 25.11 -17.32 5.65
C LEU A 693 25.12 -18.86 5.71
N ASN A 694 26.29 -19.50 5.73
CA ASN A 694 26.41 -20.95 5.88
C ASN A 694 26.19 -21.42 7.34
N CYS A 695 26.70 -20.68 8.33
CA CYS A 695 26.73 -21.11 9.73
C CYS A 695 25.43 -20.81 10.50
N LEU A 696 24.72 -19.74 10.16
CA LEU A 696 23.54 -19.27 10.91
C LEU A 696 22.28 -20.08 10.61
N GLY A 697 21.42 -20.23 11.61
CA GLY A 697 20.09 -20.83 11.51
C GLY A 697 19.08 -19.97 10.74
N GLY A 698 17.88 -20.50 10.51
CA GLY A 698 16.87 -19.88 9.63
C GLY A 698 16.49 -18.43 10.00
N ASN A 699 16.09 -18.18 11.26
CA ASN A 699 15.76 -16.83 11.74
C ASN A 699 17.03 -15.98 11.93
N GLU A 700 18.13 -16.59 12.37
CA GLU A 700 19.42 -15.93 12.59
C GLU A 700 19.95 -15.29 11.30
N LYS A 701 19.85 -15.99 10.14
CA LYS A 701 20.19 -15.42 8.82
C LYS A 701 19.35 -14.17 8.50
N LEU A 702 18.06 -14.17 8.86
CA LEU A 702 17.16 -13.03 8.63
C LEU A 702 17.50 -11.85 9.54
N PHE A 703 17.80 -12.10 10.82
CA PHE A 703 18.31 -11.08 11.75
C PHE A 703 19.64 -10.51 11.27
N PHE A 704 20.60 -11.37 10.89
CA PHE A 704 21.90 -10.99 10.33
C PHE A 704 21.78 -10.05 9.14
N LEU A 705 20.99 -10.41 8.12
CA LEU A 705 20.82 -9.55 6.94
C LEU A 705 20.15 -8.22 7.27
N LYS A 706 19.16 -8.22 8.16
CA LYS A 706 18.48 -7.00 8.61
C LYS A 706 19.43 -6.09 9.41
N TRP A 707 20.18 -6.64 10.37
CA TRP A 707 21.19 -5.91 11.12
C TRP A 707 22.29 -5.37 10.22
N PHE A 708 22.81 -6.18 9.30
CA PHE A 708 23.85 -5.76 8.37
C PHE A 708 23.36 -4.61 7.47
N GLY A 709 22.12 -4.64 6.98
CA GLY A 709 21.51 -3.51 6.29
C GLY A 709 21.40 -2.24 7.16
N ILE A 710 20.93 -2.35 8.40
CA ILE A 710 20.81 -1.22 9.35
C ILE A 710 22.20 -0.61 9.66
N LEU A 711 23.20 -1.46 9.87
CA LEU A 711 24.56 -1.06 10.21
C LEU A 711 25.32 -0.43 9.02
N LEU A 712 25.16 -0.96 7.81
CA LEU A 712 25.67 -0.34 6.59
C LEU A 712 25.00 1.02 6.32
N ASP A 713 23.70 1.13 6.58
CA ASP A 713 22.97 2.39 6.48
C ASP A 713 23.50 3.43 7.47
N LYS A 714 23.77 3.02 8.72
CA LYS A 714 24.41 3.86 9.72
C LYS A 714 25.81 4.32 9.29
N HIS A 715 26.67 3.38 8.89
CA HIS A 715 28.05 3.68 8.46
C HIS A 715 28.12 4.61 7.24
N THR A 716 27.12 4.57 6.34
CA THR A 716 27.12 5.40 5.13
C THR A 716 26.37 6.74 5.28
N SER A 717 25.48 6.89 6.26
CA SER A 717 24.55 8.02 6.34
C SER A 717 25.24 9.38 6.51
N ASP A 718 26.24 9.47 7.39
CA ASP A 718 26.87 10.76 7.73
C ASP A 718 27.77 11.29 6.58
N ASP A 719 28.58 10.41 5.98
CA ASP A 719 29.38 10.75 4.80
C ASP A 719 28.51 11.10 3.59
N LEU A 720 27.41 10.37 3.35
CA LEU A 720 26.44 10.71 2.31
C LEU A 720 25.77 12.07 2.56
N SER A 721 25.51 12.42 3.82
CA SER A 721 24.97 13.74 4.19
C SER A 721 25.98 14.86 3.91
N ALA A 722 27.25 14.66 4.32
CA ALA A 722 28.34 15.60 4.06
C ALA A 722 28.63 15.78 2.56
N LEU A 723 28.55 14.71 1.77
CA LEU A 723 28.68 14.76 0.30
C LEU A 723 27.52 15.51 -0.36
N HIS A 724 26.27 15.26 0.06
CA HIS A 724 25.11 16.02 -0.43
C HIS A 724 25.22 17.53 -0.11
N HIS A 725 25.74 17.89 1.07
CA HIS A 725 25.96 19.30 1.43
C HIS A 725 26.95 19.97 0.46
N LYS A 726 28.13 19.38 0.29
CA LYS A 726 29.18 19.86 -0.63
C LYS A 726 28.67 19.96 -2.07
N TYR A 727 27.88 18.98 -2.53
CA TYR A 727 27.25 19.00 -3.84
C TYR A 727 26.28 20.18 -4.01
N ASN A 728 25.42 20.45 -3.02
CA ASN A 728 24.46 21.55 -3.07
C ASN A 728 25.13 22.93 -3.02
N GLU A 729 26.20 23.10 -2.23
CA GLU A 729 27.01 24.32 -2.19
C GLU A 729 27.68 24.59 -3.55
N LYS A 730 28.27 23.56 -4.17
CA LYS A 730 28.88 23.64 -5.50
C LYS A 730 27.85 23.89 -6.59
N TRP A 731 26.69 23.25 -6.55
CA TRP A 731 25.60 23.51 -7.49
C TRP A 731 25.10 24.96 -7.40
N THR A 732 24.97 25.50 -6.18
CA THR A 732 24.60 26.92 -5.98
C THR A 732 25.65 27.85 -6.57
N SER A 733 26.94 27.54 -6.38
CA SER A 733 28.06 28.27 -6.98
C SER A 733 28.04 28.24 -8.51
N VAL A 734 27.75 27.09 -9.11
CA VAL A 734 27.55 26.92 -10.56
C VAL A 734 26.36 27.73 -11.09
N LEU A 735 25.24 27.77 -10.36
CA LEU A 735 24.07 28.57 -10.72
C LEU A 735 24.37 30.07 -10.70
N ASP A 736 25.10 30.55 -9.70
CA ASP A 736 25.44 31.97 -9.59
C ASP A 736 26.47 32.42 -10.64
N LEU A 737 27.39 31.54 -11.06
CA LEU A 737 28.24 31.79 -12.23
C LEU A 737 27.44 31.82 -13.53
N LYS A 738 26.44 30.94 -13.70
CA LYS A 738 25.52 30.96 -14.86
C LYS A 738 24.72 32.27 -14.93
N LYS A 739 24.19 32.77 -13.81
CA LYS A 739 23.49 34.06 -13.73
C LYS A 739 24.38 35.25 -14.11
N LYS A 740 25.68 35.17 -13.80
CA LYS A 740 26.68 36.20 -14.14
C LYS A 740 27.14 36.14 -15.61
N HIS A 741 26.60 35.23 -16.42
CA HIS A 741 26.99 34.97 -17.81
C HIS A 741 28.49 34.73 -18.02
N ASP A 742 29.20 34.27 -16.98
CA ASP A 742 30.63 34.01 -17.05
C ASP A 742 30.90 32.76 -17.90
N LYS A 743 31.76 32.88 -18.92
CA LYS A 743 32.21 31.78 -19.78
C LYS A 743 33.68 31.37 -19.51
N SER A 744 34.24 31.82 -18.38
CA SER A 744 35.62 31.54 -18.00
C SER A 744 35.88 30.06 -17.71
N ASP A 745 37.17 29.68 -17.70
CA ASP A 745 37.59 28.32 -17.30
C ASP A 745 37.19 27.97 -15.86
N LYS A 746 36.90 28.98 -15.01
CA LYS A 746 36.32 28.75 -13.68
C LYS A 746 34.96 28.07 -13.75
N MET A 747 34.11 28.39 -14.73
CA MET A 747 32.84 27.66 -14.91
C MET A 747 33.08 26.19 -15.24
N ARG A 748 34.08 25.88 -16.09
CA ARG A 748 34.42 24.50 -16.46
C ARG A 748 34.97 23.72 -15.26
N GLN A 749 35.84 24.35 -14.48
CA GLN A 749 36.39 23.75 -13.27
C GLN A 749 35.30 23.44 -12.23
N GLU A 750 34.38 24.37 -11.97
CA GLU A 750 33.26 24.15 -11.03
C GLU A 750 32.27 23.09 -11.53
N HIS A 751 32.05 22.95 -12.85
CA HIS A 751 31.27 21.82 -13.39
C HIS A 751 32.01 20.50 -13.25
N LYS A 752 33.32 20.45 -13.49
CA LYS A 752 34.14 19.23 -13.33
C LYS A 752 34.16 18.77 -11.87
N GLU A 753 34.34 19.68 -10.92
CA GLU A 753 34.26 19.36 -9.48
C GLU A 753 32.86 18.89 -9.06
N LEU A 754 31.80 19.41 -9.68
CA LEU A 754 30.43 18.93 -9.46
C LEU A 754 30.19 17.52 -10.03
N GLU A 755 30.77 17.21 -11.19
CA GLU A 755 30.76 15.86 -11.78
C GLU A 755 31.54 14.87 -10.89
N GLU A 756 32.75 15.22 -10.45
CA GLU A 756 33.55 14.42 -9.51
C GLU A 756 32.82 14.18 -8.17
N LEU A 757 32.08 15.18 -7.65
CA LEU A 757 31.23 15.00 -6.47
C LEU A 757 30.02 14.09 -6.74
N SER A 758 29.43 14.16 -7.93
CA SER A 758 28.33 13.27 -8.35
C SER A 758 28.80 11.81 -8.45
N GLU A 759 29.98 11.58 -9.03
CA GLU A 759 30.62 10.26 -9.08
C GLU A 759 30.92 9.72 -7.68
N LYS A 760 31.53 10.51 -6.80
CA LYS A 760 31.77 10.15 -5.39
C LYS A 760 30.48 9.81 -4.65
N LEU A 761 29.38 10.52 -4.92
CA LEU A 761 28.08 10.27 -4.29
C LEU A 761 27.44 8.95 -4.79
N ASN A 762 27.61 8.61 -6.07
CA ASN A 762 27.20 7.31 -6.61
C ASN A 762 28.11 6.15 -6.12
N ALA A 763 29.39 6.42 -5.90
CA ALA A 763 30.34 5.46 -5.32
C ALA A 763 30.08 5.24 -3.81
N ALA A 764 29.70 6.28 -3.07
CA ALA A 764 29.36 6.21 -1.65
C ALA A 764 28.04 5.47 -1.34
N ASN A 765 27.16 5.27 -2.33
CA ASN A 765 26.00 4.40 -2.16
C ASN A 765 26.46 2.93 -2.07
N PHE A 766 26.44 2.38 -0.85
CA PHE A 766 26.74 0.98 -0.53
C PHE A 766 25.54 0.36 0.21
N GLY A 767 25.18 -0.88 -0.13
CA GLY A 767 23.98 -1.55 0.39
C GLY A 767 23.95 -3.04 0.04
N LEU A 768 22.98 -3.77 0.59
CA LEU A 768 22.88 -5.24 0.47
C LEU A 768 22.79 -5.71 -0.99
N GLU A 769 22.16 -4.93 -1.86
CA GLU A 769 22.08 -5.19 -3.30
C GLU A 769 23.46 -5.33 -3.95
N HIS A 770 24.44 -4.51 -3.55
CA HIS A 770 25.81 -4.60 -4.05
C HIS A 770 26.53 -5.88 -3.58
N ILE A 771 26.22 -6.36 -2.37
CA ILE A 771 26.75 -7.62 -1.81
C ILE A 771 26.20 -8.82 -2.58
N PHE A 772 24.89 -8.83 -2.86
CA PHE A 772 24.27 -9.89 -3.65
C PHE A 772 24.71 -9.86 -5.12
N ARG A 773 24.98 -8.68 -5.69
CA ARG A 773 25.55 -8.53 -7.03
C ARG A 773 26.97 -9.11 -7.10
N GLU A 774 27.83 -8.80 -6.13
CA GLU A 774 29.18 -9.39 -6.01
C GLU A 774 29.11 -10.92 -5.87
N MET A 775 28.20 -11.43 -5.03
CA MET A 775 27.95 -12.87 -4.88
C MET A 775 27.58 -13.54 -6.21
N GLY A 776 26.76 -12.88 -7.03
CA GLY A 776 26.44 -13.33 -8.38
C GLY A 776 27.65 -13.34 -9.33
N GLN A 777 28.48 -12.29 -9.32
CA GLN A 777 29.69 -12.22 -10.16
C GLN A 777 30.75 -13.24 -9.77
N ILE A 778 30.90 -13.53 -8.48
CA ILE A 778 31.74 -14.62 -7.97
C ILE A 778 31.25 -15.97 -8.52
N TYR A 779 29.95 -16.23 -8.47
CA TYR A 779 29.37 -17.47 -9.02
C TYR A 779 29.54 -17.58 -10.55
N GLU A 780 29.21 -16.53 -11.31
CA GLU A 780 29.33 -16.55 -12.78
C GLU A 780 30.79 -16.71 -13.24
N SER A 781 31.75 -16.05 -12.59
CA SER A 781 33.17 -16.22 -12.91
C SER A 781 33.69 -17.62 -12.57
N PHE A 782 33.30 -18.18 -11.42
CA PHE A 782 33.64 -19.55 -11.02
C PHE A 782 33.17 -20.59 -12.06
N ILE A 783 31.89 -20.55 -12.45
CA ILE A 783 31.31 -21.46 -13.44
C ILE A 783 31.91 -21.27 -14.84
N SER A 784 32.25 -20.03 -15.22
CA SER A 784 32.76 -19.71 -16.56
C SER A 784 34.20 -20.16 -16.81
N VAL A 785 35.05 -20.25 -15.77
CA VAL A 785 36.48 -20.55 -15.95
C VAL A 785 36.81 -22.05 -15.86
N GLN A 786 35.97 -22.85 -15.19
CA GLN A 786 36.09 -24.31 -15.05
C GLN A 786 37.50 -24.81 -14.69
N THR A 787 37.91 -24.61 -13.43
CA THR A 787 39.09 -25.29 -12.88
C THR A 787 38.69 -26.53 -12.07
N PRO A 788 39.00 -27.76 -12.51
CA PRO A 788 38.68 -28.98 -11.75
C PRO A 788 39.61 -29.10 -10.53
N LYS A 789 39.21 -28.51 -9.40
CA LYS A 789 39.93 -28.57 -8.12
C LYS A 789 38.95 -28.84 -6.97
N LYS A 790 38.70 -30.13 -6.74
CA LYS A 790 37.93 -30.62 -5.59
C LYS A 790 38.49 -30.04 -4.28
N GLY A 791 37.66 -29.32 -3.55
CA GLY A 791 37.98 -28.74 -2.25
C GLY A 791 36.80 -27.98 -1.65
N SER A 792 36.89 -27.59 -0.37
CA SER A 792 35.79 -26.92 0.35
C SER A 792 35.40 -25.54 -0.21
N GLU A 793 36.27 -24.90 -1.01
CA GLU A 793 35.91 -23.68 -1.74
C GLU A 793 34.84 -23.94 -2.82
N GLU A 794 34.83 -25.12 -3.47
CA GLU A 794 33.88 -25.49 -4.53
C GLU A 794 32.46 -25.73 -3.99
N GLU A 795 32.34 -26.34 -2.80
CA GLU A 795 31.06 -26.52 -2.09
C GLU A 795 30.46 -25.17 -1.66
N ASN A 796 31.30 -24.25 -1.16
CA ASN A 796 30.88 -22.89 -0.79
C ASN A 796 30.42 -22.04 -2.00
N MET A 797 31.02 -22.23 -3.18
CA MET A 797 30.57 -21.55 -4.40
C MET A 797 29.26 -22.12 -4.93
N SER A 798 29.12 -23.44 -4.88
CA SER A 798 27.93 -24.14 -5.37
C SER A 798 26.68 -23.85 -4.53
N SER A 799 26.84 -23.41 -3.28
CA SER A 799 25.71 -23.07 -2.39
C SER A 799 25.21 -21.62 -2.54
N LEU A 800 25.89 -20.74 -3.28
CA LEU A 800 25.50 -19.32 -3.40
C LEU A 800 24.09 -19.12 -4.02
N PRO A 801 23.72 -19.81 -5.13
CA PRO A 801 22.37 -19.64 -5.69
C PRO A 801 21.28 -20.18 -4.75
N LYS A 802 21.60 -21.20 -3.95
CA LYS A 802 20.68 -21.76 -2.95
C LYS A 802 20.38 -20.75 -1.85
N HIS A 803 21.39 -20.03 -1.35
CA HIS A 803 21.17 -18.95 -0.40
C HIS A 803 20.29 -17.84 -0.97
N ALA A 804 20.56 -17.39 -2.21
CA ALA A 804 19.70 -16.40 -2.86
C ALA A 804 18.25 -16.89 -3.04
N ALA A 805 18.03 -18.17 -3.34
CA ALA A 805 16.70 -18.77 -3.44
C ALA A 805 15.98 -18.90 -2.07
N GLU A 806 16.70 -19.25 -1.00
CA GLU A 806 16.19 -19.22 0.39
C GLU A 806 15.75 -17.79 0.78
N LEU A 807 16.53 -16.78 0.41
CA LEU A 807 16.21 -15.37 0.67
C LEU A 807 15.02 -14.89 -0.16
N MET A 808 14.96 -15.21 -1.46
CA MET A 808 13.81 -14.91 -2.32
C MET A 808 12.51 -15.54 -1.80
N LYS A 809 12.58 -16.79 -1.28
CA LYS A 809 11.46 -17.47 -0.61
C LYS A 809 11.01 -16.76 0.68
N SER A 810 11.93 -16.14 1.43
CA SER A 810 11.61 -15.33 2.61
C SER A 810 11.07 -13.92 2.28
N GLY A 811 10.97 -13.57 0.99
CA GLY A 811 10.47 -12.28 0.53
C GLY A 811 11.53 -11.19 0.39
N HIS A 812 12.82 -11.53 0.36
CA HIS A 812 13.85 -10.56 -0.03
C HIS A 812 13.82 -10.33 -1.56
N PRO A 813 13.97 -9.08 -2.04
CA PRO A 813 14.07 -8.78 -3.47
C PRO A 813 15.42 -9.26 -4.02
N LEU A 814 15.40 -9.83 -5.23
CA LEU A 814 16.60 -10.25 -5.97
C LEU A 814 16.79 -9.34 -7.19
N GLU A 815 18.01 -8.88 -7.43
CA GLU A 815 18.35 -8.13 -8.64
C GLU A 815 18.28 -9.05 -9.89
N LEU A 816 17.48 -8.64 -10.86
CA LEU A 816 17.24 -9.33 -12.13
C LEU A 816 18.04 -8.68 -13.28
N MET A 817 18.22 -7.38 -13.25
CA MET A 817 19.03 -6.62 -14.21
C MET A 817 19.83 -5.58 -13.43
N ASP A 818 21.15 -5.55 -13.62
CA ASP A 818 22.02 -4.53 -13.07
C ASP A 818 21.82 -3.21 -13.84
N GLY A 819 21.45 -2.13 -13.13
CA GLY A 819 21.25 -0.80 -13.70
C GLY A 819 22.53 -0.06 -14.06
N ASP A 820 23.66 -0.44 -13.47
CA ASP A 820 24.96 0.20 -13.70
C ASP A 820 25.51 -0.25 -15.06
N ALA A 821 25.55 -1.58 -15.26
CA ALA A 821 25.98 -2.21 -16.52
C ALA A 821 24.86 -2.33 -17.59
N ALA A 822 23.61 -2.04 -17.22
CA ALA A 822 22.41 -2.31 -18.03
C ALA A 822 22.42 -3.74 -18.62
N HIS A 823 22.59 -4.75 -17.77
CA HIS A 823 22.73 -6.15 -18.18
C HIS A 823 22.09 -7.14 -17.19
N VAL A 824 21.46 -8.19 -17.72
CA VAL A 824 20.92 -9.33 -16.96
C VAL A 824 22.02 -10.40 -16.75
N PRO A 825 22.43 -10.75 -15.53
CA PRO A 825 23.37 -11.82 -15.28
C PRO A 825 22.66 -13.19 -15.42
N LEU A 826 22.56 -13.67 -16.66
CA LEU A 826 21.73 -14.83 -17.02
C LEU A 826 22.15 -16.14 -16.33
N ILE A 827 23.44 -16.35 -16.06
CA ILE A 827 23.93 -17.58 -15.44
C ILE A 827 23.54 -17.59 -13.97
N TRP A 828 23.72 -16.46 -13.29
CA TRP A 828 23.30 -16.25 -11.91
C TRP A 828 21.78 -16.39 -11.74
N VAL A 829 20.99 -15.60 -12.47
CA VAL A 829 19.52 -15.61 -12.37
C VAL A 829 18.95 -16.99 -12.68
N SER A 830 19.47 -17.69 -13.69
CA SER A 830 19.03 -19.05 -14.02
C SER A 830 19.34 -20.04 -12.89
N ALA A 831 20.53 -19.99 -12.31
CA ALA A 831 20.92 -20.87 -11.21
C ALA A 831 20.06 -20.63 -9.94
N VAL A 832 19.74 -19.38 -9.62
CA VAL A 832 18.85 -19.06 -8.48
C VAL A 832 17.43 -19.56 -8.73
N LEU A 833 16.91 -19.41 -9.96
CA LEU A 833 15.59 -19.96 -10.32
C LEU A 833 15.58 -21.50 -10.28
N ASP A 834 16.66 -22.17 -10.68
CA ASP A 834 16.78 -23.63 -10.59
C ASP A 834 16.84 -24.13 -9.14
N GLU A 835 17.54 -23.43 -8.24
CA GLU A 835 17.48 -23.72 -6.80
C GLU A 835 16.10 -23.41 -6.20
N LEU A 836 15.42 -22.35 -6.65
CA LEU A 836 14.06 -22.04 -6.23
C LEU A 836 13.07 -23.14 -6.64
N VAL A 837 13.22 -23.70 -7.85
CA VAL A 837 12.46 -24.88 -8.31
C VAL A 837 12.75 -26.13 -7.47
N LYS A 838 14.00 -26.33 -7.01
CA LYS A 838 14.30 -27.42 -6.06
C LYS A 838 13.66 -27.21 -4.68
N ILE A 839 13.59 -25.96 -4.21
CA ILE A 839 13.08 -25.61 -2.86
C ILE A 839 11.54 -25.55 -2.80
N LEU A 840 10.87 -25.15 -3.89
CA LEU A 840 9.42 -24.94 -3.95
C LEU A 840 8.69 -25.94 -4.87
N GLY A 841 9.39 -26.64 -5.75
CA GLY A 841 8.82 -27.30 -6.94
C GLY A 841 8.68 -26.32 -8.12
N ASP A 842 8.32 -26.82 -9.31
CA ASP A 842 8.06 -26.01 -10.50
C ASP A 842 6.68 -25.31 -10.42
N GLN A 843 6.55 -24.42 -9.43
CA GLN A 843 5.32 -23.69 -9.12
C GLN A 843 4.91 -22.75 -10.25
N ARG A 844 3.61 -22.45 -10.37
CA ARG A 844 3.13 -21.47 -11.35
C ARG A 844 3.26 -20.06 -10.77
N VAL A 845 3.77 -19.15 -11.58
CA VAL A 845 3.96 -17.75 -11.28
C VAL A 845 3.18 -16.85 -12.23
N PHE A 846 2.65 -15.75 -11.70
CA PHE A 846 2.16 -14.62 -12.50
C PHE A 846 3.13 -13.45 -12.35
N VAL A 847 3.64 -12.92 -13.46
CA VAL A 847 4.62 -11.82 -13.46
C VAL A 847 3.90 -10.48 -13.60
N LEU A 848 3.95 -9.66 -12.55
CA LEU A 848 3.47 -8.29 -12.54
C LEU A 848 4.66 -7.34 -12.48
N SER A 849 4.91 -6.61 -13.56
CA SER A 849 5.96 -5.59 -13.63
C SER A 849 5.40 -4.18 -13.47
N VAL A 850 6.23 -3.22 -13.06
CA VAL A 850 5.93 -1.78 -13.12
C VAL A 850 6.97 -1.07 -13.99
N LEU A 851 6.57 0.00 -14.66
CA LEU A 851 7.44 0.85 -15.48
C LEU A 851 7.06 2.32 -15.27
N GLY A 852 8.03 3.21 -15.27
CA GLY A 852 7.77 4.66 -15.17
C GLY A 852 8.98 5.47 -14.76
N ILE A 853 8.88 6.78 -14.96
CA ILE A 853 9.94 7.76 -14.68
C ILE A 853 10.43 7.73 -13.22
N GLN A 854 11.62 8.28 -12.98
CA GLN A 854 12.18 8.43 -11.64
C GLN A 854 11.25 9.22 -10.70
N SER A 855 11.21 8.80 -9.43
CA SER A 855 10.41 9.42 -8.36
C SER A 855 8.89 9.51 -8.59
N SER A 856 8.34 8.77 -9.55
CA SER A 856 6.89 8.75 -9.83
C SER A 856 6.05 7.94 -8.82
N GLY A 857 6.65 7.31 -7.81
CA GLY A 857 5.93 6.56 -6.76
C GLY A 857 5.72 5.05 -7.00
N LYS A 858 6.41 4.45 -7.99
CA LYS A 858 6.31 3.02 -8.35
C LYS A 858 6.44 2.07 -7.15
N SER A 859 7.59 2.10 -6.50
CA SER A 859 7.92 1.25 -5.35
C SER A 859 6.99 1.55 -4.16
N THR A 860 6.57 2.80 -3.98
CA THR A 860 5.57 3.20 -2.96
C THR A 860 4.22 2.53 -3.19
N MET A 861 3.72 2.54 -4.44
CA MET A 861 2.47 1.88 -4.82
C MET A 861 2.55 0.36 -4.60
N LEU A 862 3.65 -0.28 -5.00
CA LEU A 862 3.85 -1.72 -4.80
C LEU A 862 3.98 -2.10 -3.32
N ASN A 863 4.72 -1.32 -2.52
CA ASN A 863 4.84 -1.49 -1.07
C ASN A 863 3.53 -1.21 -0.31
N ALA A 864 2.61 -0.43 -0.88
CA ALA A 864 1.25 -0.27 -0.38
C ALA A 864 0.38 -1.48 -0.73
N MET A 865 0.37 -1.89 -2.00
CA MET A 865 -0.53 -2.92 -2.54
C MET A 865 -0.28 -4.34 -2.00
N PHE A 866 1.00 -4.68 -1.78
CA PHE A 866 1.43 -6.03 -1.39
C PHE A 866 2.35 -6.07 -0.15
N GLY A 867 2.60 -4.93 0.52
CA GLY A 867 3.44 -4.89 1.73
C GLY A 867 4.93 -5.22 1.52
N LEU A 868 5.43 -4.97 0.32
CA LEU A 868 6.79 -5.31 -0.12
C LEU A 868 7.86 -4.41 0.53
N GLN A 869 9.13 -4.76 0.29
CA GLN A 869 10.29 -4.11 0.91
C GLN A 869 11.21 -3.44 -0.12
N PHE A 870 10.66 -2.97 -1.25
CA PHE A 870 11.44 -2.21 -2.24
C PHE A 870 11.89 -0.86 -1.65
N ALA A 871 13.10 -0.42 -2.01
CA ALA A 871 13.67 0.83 -1.52
C ALA A 871 12.91 2.06 -2.07
N VAL A 872 12.64 3.04 -1.20
CA VAL A 872 11.81 4.23 -1.53
C VAL A 872 12.50 5.56 -1.20
N SER A 873 13.80 5.56 -0.88
CA SER A 873 14.49 6.76 -0.38
C SER A 873 14.99 7.67 -1.50
N GLY A 874 14.76 8.98 -1.33
CA GLY A 874 15.26 10.03 -2.22
C GLY A 874 16.79 10.19 -2.12
N GLY A 875 17.52 9.32 -2.80
CA GLY A 875 18.99 9.27 -2.80
C GLY A 875 19.52 7.91 -3.27
N ARG A 876 18.85 6.83 -2.83
CA ARG A 876 19.05 5.44 -3.26
C ARG A 876 17.86 4.97 -4.09
N CYS A 877 17.69 5.57 -5.27
CA CYS A 877 16.74 5.03 -6.24
C CYS A 877 17.20 3.63 -6.63
N THR A 878 16.25 2.69 -6.75
CA THR A 878 16.49 1.37 -7.34
C THR A 878 17.20 1.55 -8.69
N ARG A 879 18.34 0.87 -8.88
CA ARG A 879 19.09 0.87 -10.14
C ARG A 879 18.90 -0.48 -10.82
N GLY A 880 18.45 -0.51 -12.07
CA GLY A 880 18.10 -1.74 -12.78
C GLY A 880 16.70 -2.28 -12.48
N ALA A 881 16.56 -3.60 -12.34
CA ALA A 881 15.28 -4.26 -12.07
C ALA A 881 15.39 -5.30 -10.94
N PHE A 882 14.42 -5.32 -10.03
CA PHE A 882 14.38 -6.22 -8.87
C PHE A 882 13.09 -7.04 -8.87
N MET A 883 13.19 -8.34 -8.57
CA MET A 883 12.05 -9.23 -8.47
C MET A 883 11.84 -9.75 -7.04
N GLN A 884 10.60 -9.72 -6.56
CA GLN A 884 10.21 -10.23 -5.23
C GLN A 884 9.01 -11.17 -5.36
N LEU A 885 9.05 -12.30 -4.64
CA LEU A 885 8.04 -13.35 -4.70
C LEU A 885 6.96 -13.14 -3.61
N VAL A 886 5.68 -13.20 -4.00
CA VAL A 886 4.51 -13.07 -3.12
C VAL A 886 3.68 -14.35 -3.18
N ARG A 887 3.42 -14.98 -2.04
CA ARG A 887 2.67 -16.24 -1.96
C ARG A 887 1.17 -16.03 -2.19
N VAL A 888 0.53 -16.95 -2.90
CA VAL A 888 -0.93 -17.08 -2.93
C VAL A 888 -1.38 -18.10 -1.87
N SER A 889 -2.38 -17.74 -1.07
CA SER A 889 -3.00 -18.64 -0.08
C SER A 889 -3.66 -19.86 -0.75
N GLU A 890 -3.72 -20.99 -0.04
CA GLU A 890 -4.25 -22.26 -0.61
C GLU A 890 -5.72 -22.16 -1.06
N GLU A 891 -6.49 -21.27 -0.44
CA GLU A 891 -7.86 -20.92 -0.86
C GLU A 891 -7.87 -20.30 -2.26
N MET A 892 -7.07 -19.26 -2.47
CA MET A 892 -7.04 -18.46 -3.70
C MET A 892 -6.36 -19.16 -4.88
N LYS A 893 -5.47 -20.15 -4.64
CA LYS A 893 -4.79 -20.91 -5.71
C LYS A 893 -5.73 -21.55 -6.73
N LYS A 894 -6.91 -22.00 -6.28
CA LYS A 894 -7.93 -22.62 -7.14
C LYS A 894 -8.59 -21.61 -8.08
N GLU A 895 -8.84 -20.40 -7.59
CA GLU A 895 -9.47 -19.31 -8.34
C GLU A 895 -8.47 -18.65 -9.30
N LEU A 896 -7.28 -18.35 -8.80
CA LEU A 896 -6.26 -17.59 -9.52
C LEU A 896 -5.43 -18.44 -10.51
N LYS A 897 -5.38 -19.76 -10.33
CA LYS A 897 -4.67 -20.73 -11.21
C LYS A 897 -3.14 -20.55 -11.27
N PHE A 898 -2.55 -19.92 -10.26
CA PHE A 898 -1.12 -19.92 -10.00
C PHE A 898 -0.87 -19.85 -8.49
N ASP A 899 0.39 -20.08 -8.10
CA ASP A 899 0.78 -20.37 -6.73
C ASP A 899 1.55 -19.19 -6.09
N TYR A 900 2.16 -18.32 -6.92
CA TYR A 900 2.85 -17.10 -6.52
C TYR A 900 2.66 -15.95 -7.53
N ILE A 901 2.69 -14.69 -7.07
CA ILE A 901 2.95 -13.53 -7.93
C ILE A 901 4.43 -13.17 -7.82
N LEU A 902 5.07 -12.95 -8.95
CA LEU A 902 6.41 -12.35 -9.03
C LEU A 902 6.27 -10.87 -9.38
N ILE A 903 6.59 -10.00 -8.43
CA ILE A 903 6.54 -8.55 -8.60
C ILE A 903 7.90 -8.08 -9.10
N VAL A 904 7.94 -7.35 -10.22
CA VAL A 904 9.17 -6.76 -10.78
C VAL A 904 9.11 -5.24 -10.66
N ASP A 905 9.88 -4.67 -9.73
CA ASP A 905 10.10 -3.22 -9.61
C ASP A 905 11.30 -2.76 -10.44
N THR A 906 11.24 -1.55 -10.98
CA THR A 906 12.30 -1.02 -11.84
C THR A 906 12.83 0.33 -11.37
N GLU A 907 14.04 0.61 -11.82
CA GLU A 907 14.60 1.96 -11.83
C GLU A 907 13.63 2.97 -12.47
N GLY A 908 13.79 4.21 -12.03
CA GLY A 908 13.20 5.37 -12.64
C GLY A 908 13.82 5.68 -13.99
N LEU A 909 13.05 5.51 -15.06
CA LEU A 909 13.46 5.93 -16.40
C LEU A 909 13.80 7.44 -16.41
N ARG A 910 14.71 7.84 -17.31
CA ARG A 910 15.19 9.23 -17.47
C ARG A 910 15.87 9.81 -16.23
N ALA A 911 16.61 8.96 -15.49
CA ALA A 911 17.30 9.39 -14.28
C ALA A 911 18.30 10.54 -14.54
N LEU A 912 18.06 11.69 -13.91
CA LEU A 912 18.84 12.93 -14.11
C LEU A 912 20.34 12.81 -13.75
N LYS A 913 20.70 11.81 -12.94
CA LYS A 913 22.07 11.61 -12.41
C LYS A 913 23.11 11.18 -13.47
N LEU A 914 22.69 10.81 -14.66
CA LEU A 914 23.57 10.39 -15.77
C LEU A 914 23.19 11.14 -17.05
N ALA A 915 23.54 12.42 -17.12
CA ALA A 915 23.28 13.31 -18.25
C ALA A 915 24.21 13.03 -19.45
N GLY A 916 24.13 11.83 -20.01
CA GLY A 916 24.88 11.37 -21.19
C GLY A 916 23.98 10.82 -22.30
N LYS A 917 24.57 10.46 -23.46
CA LYS A 917 23.83 9.79 -24.54
C LYS A 917 23.50 8.32 -24.23
N SER A 918 24.27 7.68 -23.34
CA SER A 918 24.15 6.26 -22.97
C SER A 918 22.88 5.92 -22.19
N THR A 919 22.37 6.83 -21.33
CA THR A 919 21.19 6.55 -20.50
C THR A 919 19.95 6.23 -21.29
N ARG A 920 19.73 6.86 -22.44
CA ARG A 920 18.54 6.59 -23.28
C ARG A 920 18.54 5.15 -23.79
N HIS A 921 19.70 4.62 -24.17
CA HIS A 921 19.84 3.24 -24.59
C HIS A 921 19.55 2.28 -23.43
N HIS A 922 20.02 2.59 -22.22
CA HIS A 922 19.76 1.80 -21.02
C HIS A 922 18.26 1.83 -20.63
N ASP A 923 17.64 3.01 -20.63
CA ASP A 923 16.20 3.20 -20.40
C ASP A 923 15.36 2.38 -21.40
N ASN A 924 15.73 2.40 -22.68
CA ASN A 924 15.05 1.69 -23.76
C ASN A 924 15.21 0.16 -23.64
N GLU A 925 16.42 -0.34 -23.34
CA GLU A 925 16.70 -1.76 -23.08
C GLU A 925 15.88 -2.24 -21.86
N LEU A 926 15.95 -1.52 -20.73
CA LEU A 926 15.22 -1.83 -19.49
C LEU A 926 13.69 -1.86 -19.71
N ALA A 927 13.14 -0.82 -20.35
CA ALA A 927 11.70 -0.75 -20.61
C ALA A 927 11.20 -1.90 -21.49
N THR A 928 11.94 -2.23 -22.56
CA THR A 928 11.57 -3.32 -23.48
C THR A 928 11.66 -4.68 -22.79
N PHE A 929 12.69 -4.89 -21.98
CA PHE A 929 12.85 -6.12 -21.18
C PHE A 929 11.70 -6.29 -20.18
N VAL A 930 11.40 -5.26 -19.39
CA VAL A 930 10.42 -5.36 -18.30
C VAL A 930 8.98 -5.50 -18.81
N VAL A 931 8.61 -4.80 -19.90
CA VAL A 931 7.32 -4.97 -20.56
C VAL A 931 7.24 -6.37 -21.21
N GLY A 932 8.34 -6.85 -21.79
CA GLY A 932 8.42 -8.16 -22.44
C GLY A 932 8.39 -9.35 -21.47
N LEU A 933 8.82 -9.16 -20.21
CA LEU A 933 8.72 -10.17 -19.15
C LEU A 933 7.33 -10.25 -18.51
N GLY A 934 6.64 -9.11 -18.36
CA GLY A 934 5.35 -9.05 -17.68
C GLY A 934 4.28 -9.95 -18.32
N ASN A 935 3.47 -10.60 -17.49
CA ASN A 935 2.12 -10.98 -17.91
C ASN A 935 1.20 -9.76 -17.90
N LEU A 936 1.43 -8.85 -16.93
CA LEU A 936 0.82 -7.53 -16.84
C LEU A 936 1.88 -6.50 -16.44
N THR A 937 1.91 -5.34 -17.10
CA THR A 937 2.83 -4.23 -16.80
C THR A 937 2.07 -2.98 -16.37
N LEU A 938 2.36 -2.44 -15.18
CA LEU A 938 1.82 -1.19 -14.67
C LEU A 938 2.65 0.00 -15.17
N ILE A 939 2.10 0.81 -16.07
CA ILE A 939 2.74 2.02 -16.60
C ILE A 939 2.36 3.20 -15.69
N ASN A 940 3.28 3.59 -14.82
CA ASN A 940 3.09 4.62 -13.80
C ASN A 940 3.54 5.99 -14.33
N ILE A 941 2.58 6.90 -14.49
CA ILE A 941 2.75 8.28 -14.98
C ILE A 941 2.56 9.24 -13.82
N PHE A 942 3.41 10.26 -13.71
CA PHE A 942 3.24 11.32 -12.72
C PHE A 942 2.35 12.44 -13.29
N GLY A 943 1.25 12.75 -12.61
CA GLY A 943 0.23 13.69 -13.09
C GLY A 943 -0.47 13.23 -14.37
N GLU A 944 -0.98 14.18 -15.13
CA GLU A 944 -1.81 13.93 -16.33
C GLU A 944 -1.04 13.95 -17.66
N ASN A 945 0.30 14.03 -17.65
CA ASN A 945 1.09 14.22 -18.88
C ASN A 945 1.73 12.90 -19.39
N PRO A 946 1.14 12.21 -20.38
CA PRO A 946 1.72 10.98 -20.93
C PRO A 946 2.93 11.21 -21.84
N ALA A 947 3.28 12.47 -22.19
CA ALA A 947 4.36 12.77 -23.13
C ALA A 947 5.73 12.27 -22.67
N GLU A 948 5.94 12.12 -21.35
CA GLU A 948 7.23 11.67 -20.80
C GLU A 948 7.51 10.18 -21.06
N MET A 949 6.46 9.35 -21.11
CA MET A 949 6.56 7.92 -21.42
C MET A 949 6.37 7.62 -22.92
N GLN A 950 5.86 8.58 -23.70
CA GLN A 950 5.48 8.41 -25.10
C GLN A 950 6.66 7.93 -25.98
N ASP A 951 7.81 8.60 -25.89
CA ASP A 951 9.03 8.23 -26.64
C ASP A 951 9.47 6.77 -26.35
N ILE A 952 9.41 6.35 -25.08
CA ILE A 952 9.92 5.05 -24.63
C ILE A 952 8.97 3.92 -25.04
N LEU A 953 7.65 4.11 -24.85
CA LEU A 953 6.65 3.14 -25.31
C LEU A 953 6.68 2.94 -26.82
N GLN A 954 7.03 3.99 -27.59
CA GLN A 954 7.22 3.90 -29.03
C GLN A 954 8.40 2.99 -29.42
N ILE A 955 9.53 3.10 -28.70
CA ILE A 955 10.67 2.19 -28.88
C ILE A 955 10.31 0.75 -28.50
N VAL A 956 9.57 0.54 -27.40
CA VAL A 956 9.11 -0.80 -26.96
C VAL A 956 8.21 -1.46 -28.02
N VAL A 957 7.21 -0.75 -28.56
CA VAL A 957 6.31 -1.27 -29.60
C VAL A 957 7.08 -1.63 -30.87
N GLN A 958 8.01 -0.77 -31.31
CA GLN A 958 8.83 -1.03 -32.49
C GLN A 958 9.75 -2.24 -32.29
N ALA A 959 10.33 -2.40 -31.10
CA ALA A 959 11.17 -3.55 -30.77
C ALA A 959 10.37 -4.87 -30.79
N PHE A 960 9.15 -4.90 -30.23
CA PHE A 960 8.29 -6.09 -30.30
C PHE A 960 7.83 -6.45 -31.72
N LEU A 961 7.48 -5.44 -32.55
CA LEU A 961 7.12 -5.66 -33.96
C LEU A 961 8.29 -6.24 -34.79
N ARG A 962 9.52 -5.93 -34.39
CA ARG A 962 10.74 -6.40 -35.06
C ARG A 962 11.19 -7.78 -34.58
N MET A 963 11.00 -8.11 -33.30
CA MET A 963 11.29 -9.42 -32.69
C MET A 963 10.28 -10.53 -33.07
N LYS A 964 9.89 -10.63 -34.35
CA LYS A 964 8.81 -11.48 -34.92
C LYS A 964 8.91 -12.99 -34.57
N LYS A 965 10.07 -13.47 -34.09
CA LYS A 965 10.28 -14.86 -33.63
C LYS A 965 9.67 -15.18 -32.26
N PHE A 966 9.38 -14.17 -31.43
CA PHE A 966 8.84 -14.35 -30.08
C PHE A 966 7.44 -13.75 -29.98
N ARG A 967 6.40 -14.60 -29.88
CA ARG A 967 5.03 -14.17 -29.62
C ARG A 967 4.85 -13.77 -28.15
N LEU A 968 5.37 -12.60 -27.80
CA LEU A 968 5.06 -11.94 -26.54
C LEU A 968 3.63 -11.40 -26.64
N ASN A 969 2.77 -11.77 -25.69
CA ASN A 969 1.42 -11.22 -25.54
C ASN A 969 1.33 -10.37 -24.26
N PRO A 970 2.11 -9.26 -24.13
CA PRO A 970 2.08 -8.44 -22.93
C PRO A 970 0.74 -7.72 -22.81
N SER A 971 0.31 -7.43 -21.57
CA SER A 971 -0.79 -6.51 -21.28
C SER A 971 -0.29 -5.39 -20.38
N CYS A 972 -0.94 -4.24 -20.41
CA CYS A 972 -0.64 -3.14 -19.49
C CYS A 972 -1.87 -2.56 -18.78
N LEU A 973 -1.60 -1.77 -17.74
CA LEU A 973 -2.52 -0.83 -17.09
C LEU A 973 -1.77 0.50 -16.97
N PHE A 974 -2.46 1.62 -17.12
CA PHE A 974 -1.91 2.96 -16.90
C PHE A 974 -2.37 3.50 -15.55
N VAL A 975 -1.44 4.03 -14.77
CA VAL A 975 -1.68 4.60 -13.44
C VAL A 975 -1.17 6.03 -13.40
N HIS A 976 -2.08 6.99 -13.30
CA HIS A 976 -1.78 8.42 -13.17
C HIS A 976 -1.71 8.80 -11.68
N GLN A 977 -0.51 9.03 -11.16
CA GLN A 977 -0.24 9.40 -9.77
C GLN A 977 -0.41 10.91 -9.54
N ASN A 978 -0.72 11.32 -8.30
CA ASN A 978 -0.79 12.74 -7.90
C ASN A 978 -1.82 13.55 -8.72
N VAL A 979 -3.00 12.97 -8.93
CA VAL A 979 -4.12 13.65 -9.59
C VAL A 979 -5.03 14.24 -8.51
N SER A 980 -5.29 15.54 -8.59
CA SER A 980 -5.95 16.30 -7.52
C SER A 980 -7.48 16.39 -7.66
N ASP A 981 -8.02 16.27 -8.87
CA ASP A 981 -9.47 16.25 -9.09
C ASP A 981 -10.00 14.81 -8.94
N ILE A 982 -10.83 14.59 -7.91
CA ILE A 982 -11.53 13.33 -7.63
C ILE A 982 -12.37 12.88 -8.83
N THR A 983 -12.85 13.82 -9.64
CA THR A 983 -13.66 13.56 -10.83
C THR A 983 -12.84 13.39 -12.12
N ALA A 984 -11.51 13.44 -12.06
CA ALA A 984 -10.64 13.25 -13.24
C ALA A 984 -10.91 11.90 -13.95
N GLY A 985 -11.20 10.83 -13.19
CA GLY A 985 -11.49 9.51 -13.76
C GLY A 985 -12.76 9.46 -14.63
N GLU A 986 -13.75 10.31 -14.34
CA GLU A 986 -15.05 10.40 -15.03
C GLU A 986 -15.08 11.52 -16.08
N LYS A 987 -14.55 12.71 -15.75
CA LYS A 987 -14.57 13.90 -16.62
C LYS A 987 -13.52 13.83 -17.74
N ASN A 988 -12.40 13.14 -17.53
CA ASN A 988 -11.27 13.16 -18.46
C ASN A 988 -11.38 12.07 -19.57
N MET A 989 -12.60 11.83 -20.06
CA MET A 989 -12.84 11.02 -21.27
C MET A 989 -12.07 11.55 -22.48
N GLU A 990 -11.86 12.86 -22.56
CA GLU A 990 -11.01 13.49 -23.58
C GLU A 990 -9.52 13.14 -23.39
N GLY A 991 -9.01 13.11 -22.15
CA GLY A 991 -7.66 12.64 -21.85
C GLY A 991 -7.46 11.16 -22.19
N ARG A 992 -8.43 10.30 -21.85
CA ARG A 992 -8.47 8.90 -22.28
C ARG A 992 -8.45 8.76 -23.81
N ARG A 993 -9.32 9.50 -24.51
CA ARG A 993 -9.37 9.52 -25.99
C ARG A 993 -8.02 9.90 -26.59
N ARG A 994 -7.41 11.01 -26.13
CA ARG A 994 -6.09 11.48 -26.60
C ARG A 994 -4.97 10.49 -26.31
N LEU A 995 -5.02 9.77 -25.18
CA LEU A 995 -4.06 8.71 -24.88
C LEU A 995 -4.17 7.56 -25.88
N GLN A 996 -5.40 7.07 -26.14
CA GLN A 996 -5.62 6.00 -27.11
C GLN A 996 -5.24 6.40 -28.55
N GLU A 997 -5.59 7.62 -28.98
CA GLU A 997 -5.24 8.17 -30.29
C GLU A 997 -3.71 8.20 -30.48
N LYS A 998 -2.97 8.72 -29.50
CA LYS A 998 -1.50 8.76 -29.52
C LYS A 998 -0.85 7.37 -29.50
N LEU A 999 -1.37 6.44 -28.69
CA LEU A 999 -0.85 5.07 -28.64
C LEU A 999 -1.08 4.33 -29.97
N ASN A 1000 -2.21 4.55 -30.63
CA ASN A 1000 -2.49 4.00 -31.95
C ASN A 1000 -1.62 4.65 -33.04
N GLU A 1001 -1.38 5.97 -32.98
CA GLU A 1001 -0.43 6.66 -33.88
C GLU A 1001 0.98 6.06 -33.77
N ILE A 1002 1.46 5.84 -32.55
CA ILE A 1002 2.74 5.18 -32.26
C ILE A 1002 2.82 3.78 -32.89
N ALA A 1003 1.77 2.97 -32.72
CA ALA A 1003 1.71 1.62 -33.28
C ALA A 1003 1.75 1.66 -34.82
N LYS A 1004 0.95 2.53 -35.46
CA LYS A 1004 0.95 2.69 -36.93
C LYS A 1004 2.29 3.15 -37.49
N LEU A 1005 2.96 4.09 -36.81
CA LEU A 1005 4.29 4.56 -37.22
C LEU A 1005 5.34 3.44 -37.13
N ALA A 1006 5.33 2.66 -36.05
CA ALA A 1006 6.24 1.53 -35.87
C ALA A 1006 5.95 0.39 -36.86
N ALA A 1007 4.68 0.06 -37.10
CA ALA A 1007 4.24 -0.97 -38.02
C ALA A 1007 4.64 -0.67 -39.48
N LYS A 1008 4.50 0.59 -39.90
CA LYS A 1008 4.93 1.08 -41.21
C LYS A 1008 6.45 1.00 -41.42
N GLU A 1009 7.24 1.17 -40.36
CA GLU A 1009 8.70 1.08 -40.45
C GLU A 1009 9.21 -0.37 -40.44
N GLU A 1010 8.50 -1.34 -39.86
CA GLU A 1010 8.96 -2.73 -39.76
C GLU A 1010 8.16 -3.71 -40.66
N ASP A 1011 7.52 -3.19 -41.72
CA ASP A 1011 6.65 -3.92 -42.66
C ASP A 1011 5.72 -4.91 -41.94
N SER A 1012 4.77 -4.35 -41.16
CA SER A 1012 3.81 -5.10 -40.34
C SER A 1012 2.41 -4.48 -40.40
N GLU A 1013 1.39 -5.29 -40.13
CA GLU A 1013 -0.03 -4.94 -40.33
C GLU A 1013 -0.74 -4.43 -39.05
N ALA A 1014 0.01 -3.98 -38.04
CA ALA A 1014 -0.59 -3.48 -36.79
C ALA A 1014 -1.17 -2.06 -36.95
N GLU A 1015 -2.47 -1.89 -36.64
CA GLU A 1015 -3.16 -0.60 -36.73
C GLU A 1015 -3.40 0.04 -35.37
N CYS A 1016 -3.49 -0.74 -34.31
CA CYS A 1016 -3.80 -0.29 -32.95
C CYS A 1016 -2.72 -0.75 -31.98
N PHE A 1017 -2.54 0.01 -30.89
CA PHE A 1017 -1.61 -0.37 -29.81
C PHE A 1017 -1.96 -1.73 -29.20
N SER A 1018 -3.27 -2.04 -29.12
CA SER A 1018 -3.84 -3.32 -28.69
C SER A 1018 -3.32 -4.54 -29.44
N ASP A 1019 -2.87 -4.36 -30.67
CA ASP A 1019 -2.44 -5.45 -31.57
C ASP A 1019 -1.03 -5.95 -31.19
N VAL A 1020 -0.27 -5.13 -30.47
CA VAL A 1020 1.08 -5.42 -29.98
C VAL A 1020 1.10 -5.58 -28.45
N ILE A 1021 0.35 -4.76 -27.72
CA ILE A 1021 0.27 -4.77 -26.26
C ILE A 1021 -1.20 -4.65 -25.82
N LYS A 1022 -1.73 -5.69 -25.18
CA LYS A 1022 -3.15 -5.78 -24.82
C LYS A 1022 -3.55 -4.71 -23.81
N PHE A 1023 -4.39 -3.77 -24.26
CA PHE A 1023 -4.84 -2.59 -23.51
C PHE A 1023 -6.27 -2.19 -23.92
N ASN A 1024 -7.09 -1.77 -22.96
CA ASN A 1024 -8.40 -1.14 -23.15
C ASN A 1024 -8.50 0.16 -22.33
N VAL A 1025 -8.49 1.32 -22.99
CA VAL A 1025 -8.51 2.64 -22.33
C VAL A 1025 -9.72 2.90 -21.40
N GLN A 1026 -10.81 2.15 -21.52
CA GLN A 1026 -11.96 2.24 -20.62
C GLN A 1026 -11.69 1.57 -19.26
N ASP A 1027 -11.18 0.34 -19.28
CA ASP A 1027 -10.99 -0.48 -18.08
C ASP A 1027 -9.58 -0.37 -17.47
N ASP A 1028 -8.59 0.10 -18.26
CA ASP A 1028 -7.17 -0.04 -17.96
C ASP A 1028 -6.47 1.26 -17.51
N VAL A 1029 -7.21 2.34 -17.27
CA VAL A 1029 -6.66 3.65 -16.86
C VAL A 1029 -7.17 4.04 -15.48
N TYR A 1030 -6.25 4.16 -14.53
CA TYR A 1030 -6.49 4.44 -13.11
C TYR A 1030 -5.88 5.79 -12.73
N TYR A 1031 -6.61 6.54 -11.90
CA TYR A 1031 -6.18 7.85 -11.40
C TYR A 1031 -6.03 7.75 -9.89
N PHE A 1032 -4.88 8.16 -9.38
CA PHE A 1032 -4.49 8.03 -7.98
C PHE A 1032 -4.40 9.42 -7.34
N ALA A 1033 -5.05 9.56 -6.18
CA ALA A 1033 -4.97 10.75 -5.36
C ALA A 1033 -3.51 11.05 -4.90
N GLN A 1034 -3.30 12.21 -4.29
CA GLN A 1034 -2.05 12.48 -3.58
C GLN A 1034 -1.84 11.51 -2.42
N LEU A 1035 -0.61 11.01 -2.24
CA LEU A 1035 -0.25 10.08 -1.17
C LEU A 1035 -0.41 10.67 0.23
N TRP A 1036 -0.19 11.97 0.41
CA TRP A 1036 -0.19 12.64 1.72
C TRP A 1036 -1.37 13.60 1.85
N GLU A 1037 -2.04 13.59 3.01
CA GLU A 1037 -3.11 14.53 3.35
C GLU A 1037 -2.51 15.84 3.89
N GLY A 1038 -1.83 16.58 3.00
CA GLY A 1038 -1.12 17.82 3.30
C GLY A 1038 0.39 17.74 3.06
N SER A 1039 1.18 18.58 3.72
CA SER A 1039 2.63 18.64 3.56
C SER A 1039 3.37 17.79 4.61
N PRO A 1040 4.27 16.87 4.21
CA PRO A 1040 5.26 16.26 5.11
C PRO A 1040 6.09 17.33 5.86
N PRO A 1041 6.67 17.00 7.04
CA PRO A 1041 6.85 15.64 7.58
C PRO A 1041 5.70 15.11 8.45
N MET A 1042 4.74 15.95 8.86
CA MET A 1042 3.65 15.58 9.79
C MET A 1042 2.32 15.20 9.12
N ALA A 1043 2.22 15.27 7.79
CA ALA A 1043 1.03 14.82 7.06
C ALA A 1043 0.85 13.29 7.18
N PRO A 1044 -0.37 12.80 7.46
CA PRO A 1044 -0.70 11.37 7.37
C PRO A 1044 -0.91 10.95 5.90
N PRO A 1045 -0.90 9.64 5.59
CA PRO A 1045 -1.28 9.15 4.28
C PRO A 1045 -2.73 9.49 3.95
N ASN A 1046 -3.05 9.78 2.69
CA ASN A 1046 -4.39 10.06 2.23
C ASN A 1046 -5.23 8.77 2.15
N PRO A 1047 -6.39 8.65 2.83
CA PRO A 1047 -7.22 7.46 2.78
C PRO A 1047 -7.90 7.19 1.42
N GLU A 1048 -7.86 8.15 0.49
CA GLU A 1048 -8.30 7.94 -0.89
C GLU A 1048 -7.23 7.21 -1.73
N TYR A 1049 -5.95 7.45 -1.45
CA TYR A 1049 -4.84 6.71 -2.08
C TYR A 1049 -4.96 5.20 -1.81
N SER A 1050 -5.27 4.81 -0.57
CA SER A 1050 -5.45 3.40 -0.21
C SER A 1050 -6.66 2.76 -0.90
N ARG A 1051 -7.72 3.52 -1.18
CA ARG A 1051 -8.85 3.07 -2.02
C ARG A 1051 -8.42 2.85 -3.46
N ASN A 1052 -7.72 3.81 -4.07
CA ASN A 1052 -7.24 3.66 -5.45
C ASN A 1052 -6.27 2.47 -5.60
N VAL A 1053 -5.46 2.18 -4.57
CA VAL A 1053 -4.65 0.95 -4.48
C VAL A 1053 -5.54 -0.30 -4.46
N GLN A 1054 -6.62 -0.32 -3.68
CA GLN A 1054 -7.56 -1.47 -3.66
C GLN A 1054 -8.27 -1.65 -5.00
N ASP A 1055 -8.72 -0.57 -5.64
CA ASP A 1055 -9.41 -0.63 -6.93
C ASP A 1055 -8.48 -1.17 -8.04
N LEU A 1056 -7.23 -0.69 -8.08
CA LEU A 1056 -6.22 -1.20 -8.99
C LEU A 1056 -5.87 -2.68 -8.68
N LYS A 1057 -5.79 -3.05 -7.40
CA LYS A 1057 -5.58 -4.45 -6.98
C LYS A 1057 -6.72 -5.33 -7.51
N ASN A 1058 -7.97 -4.95 -7.30
CA ASN A 1058 -9.16 -5.65 -7.80
C ASN A 1058 -9.12 -5.79 -9.33
N ALA A 1059 -8.75 -4.72 -10.05
CA ALA A 1059 -8.61 -4.74 -11.50
C ALA A 1059 -7.52 -5.71 -12.00
N ILE A 1060 -6.36 -5.73 -11.33
CA ILE A 1060 -5.28 -6.69 -11.61
C ILE A 1060 -5.82 -8.11 -11.45
N PHE A 1061 -6.43 -8.46 -10.30
CA PHE A 1061 -6.92 -9.82 -10.06
C PHE A 1061 -8.06 -10.24 -11.02
N ASN A 1062 -8.93 -9.29 -11.42
CA ASN A 1062 -9.97 -9.50 -12.44
C ASN A 1062 -9.43 -9.75 -13.87
N LYS A 1063 -8.23 -9.25 -14.20
CA LYS A 1063 -7.51 -9.61 -15.43
C LYS A 1063 -6.80 -10.95 -15.31
N VAL A 1064 -6.12 -11.13 -14.19
CA VAL A 1064 -5.24 -12.27 -13.87
C VAL A 1064 -5.98 -13.61 -13.90
N SER A 1065 -7.21 -13.69 -13.37
CA SER A 1065 -8.04 -14.92 -13.37
C SER A 1065 -8.35 -15.51 -14.76
N LYS A 1066 -8.19 -14.69 -15.82
CA LYS A 1066 -8.43 -15.04 -17.23
C LYS A 1066 -7.21 -15.65 -17.92
N SER A 1067 -6.04 -15.65 -17.30
CA SER A 1067 -4.79 -16.21 -17.85
C SER A 1067 -4.16 -17.22 -16.88
N PRO A 1068 -3.86 -18.47 -17.29
CA PRO A 1068 -3.00 -19.33 -16.47
C PRO A 1068 -1.59 -18.72 -16.37
N GLY A 1069 -1.01 -18.73 -15.17
CA GLY A 1069 0.39 -18.34 -14.97
C GLY A 1069 1.36 -19.32 -15.65
N SER A 1070 2.59 -18.89 -15.90
CA SER A 1070 3.68 -19.74 -16.41
C SER A 1070 4.38 -20.47 -15.26
N THR A 1071 4.98 -21.64 -15.49
CA THR A 1071 5.84 -22.25 -14.44
C THR A 1071 7.14 -21.48 -14.24
N LEU A 1072 7.81 -21.67 -13.09
CA LEU A 1072 9.14 -21.09 -12.83
C LEU A 1072 10.15 -21.47 -13.93
N SER A 1073 10.12 -22.71 -14.42
CA SER A 1073 10.97 -23.18 -15.51
C SER A 1073 10.68 -22.47 -16.84
N GLN A 1074 9.40 -22.27 -17.17
CA GLN A 1074 8.99 -21.48 -18.34
C GLN A 1074 9.40 -20.01 -18.22
N PHE A 1075 9.30 -19.43 -17.01
CA PHE A 1075 9.73 -18.07 -16.75
C PHE A 1075 11.27 -17.90 -16.89
N LYS A 1076 12.05 -18.88 -16.42
CA LYS A 1076 13.51 -18.93 -16.62
C LYS A 1076 13.87 -18.93 -18.11
N SER A 1077 13.22 -19.76 -18.92
CA SER A 1077 13.38 -19.76 -20.38
C SER A 1077 13.02 -18.39 -20.98
N ARG A 1078 11.86 -17.81 -20.60
CA ARG A 1078 11.42 -16.49 -21.10
C ARG A 1078 12.41 -15.37 -20.79
N ILE A 1079 13.07 -15.37 -19.63
CA ILE A 1079 14.14 -14.40 -19.30
C ILE A 1079 15.31 -14.54 -20.29
N SER A 1080 15.81 -15.77 -20.47
CA SER A 1080 16.95 -16.04 -21.35
C SER A 1080 16.63 -15.69 -22.80
N ASP A 1081 15.49 -16.17 -23.31
CA ASP A 1081 15.03 -15.95 -24.68
C ASP A 1081 14.85 -14.46 -24.98
N LEU A 1082 14.19 -13.72 -24.09
CA LEU A 1082 13.97 -12.28 -24.24
C LEU A 1082 15.27 -11.48 -24.17
N TRP A 1083 16.15 -11.76 -23.21
CA TRP A 1083 17.42 -11.04 -23.09
C TRP A 1083 18.33 -11.31 -24.29
N ASN A 1084 18.39 -12.56 -24.77
CA ASN A 1084 19.14 -12.91 -25.98
C ASN A 1084 18.55 -12.23 -27.23
N ALA A 1085 17.22 -12.09 -27.33
CA ALA A 1085 16.59 -11.32 -28.41
C ALA A 1085 17.01 -9.84 -28.37
N LEU A 1086 16.99 -9.21 -27.18
CA LEU A 1086 17.42 -7.82 -26.99
C LEU A 1086 18.90 -7.59 -27.30
N LEU A 1087 19.80 -8.52 -26.91
CA LEU A 1087 21.23 -8.40 -27.23
C LEU A 1087 21.50 -8.35 -28.74
N ASN A 1088 20.72 -9.10 -29.52
CA ASN A 1088 20.80 -9.11 -30.99
C ASN A 1088 20.16 -7.86 -31.64
N GLU A 1089 19.31 -7.12 -30.93
CA GLU A 1089 18.63 -5.92 -31.42
C GLU A 1089 19.32 -4.64 -30.93
N ASN A 1090 20.26 -4.12 -31.70
CA ASN A 1090 21.01 -2.90 -31.33
C ASN A 1090 20.44 -1.60 -31.91
N PHE A 1091 19.78 -1.69 -33.08
CA PHE A 1091 19.44 -0.51 -33.86
C PHE A 1091 18.43 0.40 -33.15
N VAL A 1092 17.27 -0.16 -32.77
CA VAL A 1092 16.11 0.60 -32.29
C VAL A 1092 16.42 1.37 -30.99
N PHE A 1093 17.17 0.77 -30.06
CA PHE A 1093 17.39 1.33 -28.72
C PHE A 1093 18.30 2.57 -28.68
N SER A 1094 19.07 2.84 -29.73
CA SER A 1094 19.92 4.04 -29.84
C SER A 1094 19.14 5.34 -30.11
N PHE A 1095 17.89 5.24 -30.55
CA PHE A 1095 17.08 6.37 -31.00
C PHE A 1095 16.08 6.85 -29.94
N LYS A 1096 15.64 8.11 -30.06
CA LYS A 1096 14.60 8.68 -29.21
C LYS A 1096 13.21 8.16 -29.58
N ASN A 1097 12.92 7.99 -30.86
CA ASN A 1097 11.61 7.55 -31.36
C ASN A 1097 11.68 7.08 -32.83
N THR A 1098 10.58 6.52 -33.33
CA THR A 1098 10.44 6.01 -34.71
C THR A 1098 10.67 7.08 -35.78
N LEU A 1099 10.42 8.37 -35.49
CA LEU A 1099 10.70 9.45 -36.45
C LEU A 1099 12.21 9.54 -36.73
N GLU A 1100 13.03 9.53 -35.67
CA GLU A 1100 14.49 9.56 -35.77
C GLU A 1100 15.02 8.34 -36.55
N ILE A 1101 14.44 7.16 -36.30
CA ILE A 1101 14.70 5.92 -37.06
C ILE A 1101 14.37 6.11 -38.56
N SER A 1102 13.18 6.63 -38.89
CA SER A 1102 12.76 6.82 -40.28
C SER A 1102 13.67 7.81 -41.04
N VAL A 1103 14.17 8.83 -40.35
CA VAL A 1103 15.12 9.81 -40.91
C VAL A 1103 16.49 9.17 -41.10
N TYR A 1104 16.96 8.38 -40.12
CA TYR A 1104 18.22 7.66 -40.22
C TYR A 1104 18.22 6.65 -41.38
N ARG A 1105 17.16 5.83 -41.51
CA ARG A 1105 17.02 4.88 -42.64
C ARG A 1105 16.93 5.56 -44.00
N LYS A 1106 16.30 6.74 -44.11
CA LYS A 1106 16.32 7.53 -45.35
C LYS A 1106 17.73 8.02 -45.67
N LEU A 1107 18.44 8.51 -44.67
CA LEU A 1107 19.82 8.95 -44.81
C LEU A 1107 20.76 7.79 -45.19
N GLU A 1108 20.61 6.63 -44.58
CA GLU A 1108 21.33 5.39 -44.90
C GLU A 1108 21.07 4.93 -46.34
N ASN A 1109 19.82 4.99 -46.81
CA ASN A 1109 19.46 4.70 -48.21
C ASN A 1109 20.12 5.67 -49.19
N GLU A 1110 20.15 6.98 -48.90
CA GLU A 1110 20.87 7.96 -49.74
C GLU A 1110 22.39 7.73 -49.70
N PHE A 1111 22.99 7.46 -48.53
CA PHE A 1111 24.40 7.06 -48.42
C PHE A 1111 24.71 5.78 -49.21
N GLY A 1112 23.81 4.81 -49.22
CA GLY A 1112 23.88 3.60 -50.03
C GLY A 1112 23.91 3.91 -51.52
N LYS A 1113 22.99 4.77 -51.99
CA LYS A 1113 22.96 5.27 -53.39
C LYS A 1113 24.24 6.03 -53.75
N TRP A 1114 24.72 6.91 -52.87
CA TRP A 1114 25.94 7.69 -53.10
C TRP A 1114 27.20 6.81 -53.14
N THR A 1115 27.27 5.82 -52.25
CA THR A 1115 28.37 4.85 -52.20
C THR A 1115 28.35 3.91 -53.39
N TRP A 1116 27.17 3.41 -53.81
CA TRP A 1116 27.05 2.62 -55.03
C TRP A 1116 27.40 3.44 -56.27
N THR A 1117 26.95 4.70 -56.35
CA THR A 1117 27.31 5.61 -57.45
C THR A 1117 28.81 5.87 -57.50
N LEU A 1118 29.47 6.03 -56.34
CA LEU A 1118 30.92 6.19 -56.26
C LEU A 1118 31.66 4.91 -56.67
N ARG A 1119 31.27 3.75 -56.12
CA ARG A 1119 31.85 2.44 -56.48
C ARG A 1119 31.69 2.14 -57.97
N ARG A 1120 30.50 2.40 -58.53
CA ARG A 1120 30.25 2.27 -59.97
C ARG A 1120 31.15 3.21 -60.77
N ALA A 1121 31.26 4.49 -60.40
CA ALA A 1121 32.14 5.43 -61.10
C ALA A 1121 33.63 5.03 -61.03
N MET A 1122 34.06 4.38 -59.95
CA MET A 1122 35.40 3.80 -59.83
C MET A 1122 35.57 2.60 -60.76
N LEU A 1123 34.65 1.62 -60.74
CA LEU A 1123 34.67 0.45 -61.62
C LEU A 1123 34.61 0.83 -63.11
N ASP A 1124 33.71 1.75 -63.47
CA ASP A 1124 33.60 2.36 -64.80
C ASP A 1124 34.92 3.01 -65.26
N THR A 1125 35.73 3.52 -64.32
CA THR A 1125 37.03 4.16 -64.60
C THR A 1125 38.13 3.11 -64.71
N GLU A 1126 38.14 2.13 -63.82
CA GLU A 1126 39.03 0.97 -63.83
C GLU A 1126 38.89 0.18 -65.13
N GLU A 1127 37.67 -0.19 -65.53
CA GLU A 1127 37.38 -0.91 -66.79
C GLU A 1127 37.84 -0.11 -68.02
N LYS A 1128 37.61 1.21 -68.04
CA LYS A 1128 38.09 2.08 -69.14
C LYS A 1128 39.62 2.19 -69.19
N LEU A 1129 40.30 2.11 -68.04
CA LEU A 1129 41.76 2.10 -67.96
C LEU A 1129 42.33 0.72 -68.33
N HIS A 1130 41.69 -0.37 -67.89
CA HIS A 1130 42.06 -1.74 -68.23
C HIS A 1130 41.98 -1.99 -69.73
N ASN A 1131 40.83 -1.66 -70.35
CA ASN A 1131 40.64 -1.71 -71.80
C ASN A 1131 41.69 -0.88 -72.57
N ARG A 1132 42.20 0.22 -72.00
CA ARG A 1132 43.25 1.05 -72.64
C ARG A 1132 44.65 0.43 -72.52
N ILE A 1133 44.93 -0.32 -71.45
CA ILE A 1133 46.17 -1.11 -71.31
C ILE A 1133 46.14 -2.30 -72.27
N GLU A 1134 45.03 -3.05 -72.26
CA GLU A 1134 44.86 -4.29 -73.04
C GLU A 1134 44.91 -4.04 -74.56
N ASN A 1135 44.42 -2.89 -75.03
CA ASN A 1135 44.55 -2.45 -76.42
C ASN A 1135 45.91 -1.74 -76.73
N GLU A 1136 46.94 -1.93 -75.90
CA GLU A 1136 48.29 -1.32 -75.97
C GLU A 1136 48.36 0.21 -76.03
N LYS A 1137 47.23 0.93 -75.84
CA LYS A 1137 47.14 2.39 -75.95
C LYS A 1137 47.78 3.15 -74.79
N LEU A 1138 48.08 2.48 -73.67
CA LEU A 1138 48.71 3.05 -72.47
C LEU A 1138 49.64 2.02 -71.82
N LYS A 1139 50.94 2.35 -71.70
CA LYS A 1139 51.97 1.46 -71.12
C LYS A 1139 52.22 1.65 -69.62
N LYS A 1140 51.67 2.71 -69.02
CA LYS A 1140 51.77 3.04 -67.59
C LYS A 1140 50.61 3.96 -67.21
N ILE A 1141 50.04 3.79 -66.02
CA ILE A 1141 49.05 4.70 -65.44
C ILE A 1141 49.77 5.56 -64.38
N GLU A 1142 49.59 6.87 -64.40
CA GLU A 1142 49.97 7.74 -63.29
C GLU A 1142 48.75 8.11 -62.42
N GLU A 1143 49.01 8.48 -61.16
CA GLU A 1143 47.97 8.96 -60.23
C GLU A 1143 47.17 10.15 -60.79
N ARG A 1144 47.82 10.95 -61.65
CA ARG A 1144 47.23 12.08 -62.37
C ARG A 1144 46.11 11.65 -63.34
N ASP A 1145 46.24 10.48 -63.98
CA ASP A 1145 45.24 9.95 -64.92
C ASP A 1145 43.97 9.51 -64.18
N LEU A 1146 44.15 8.83 -63.04
CA LEU A 1146 43.08 8.48 -62.09
C LEU A 1146 42.38 9.74 -61.57
N TYR A 1147 43.12 10.73 -61.09
CA TYR A 1147 42.56 12.00 -60.60
C TYR A 1147 41.80 12.77 -61.69
N SER A 1148 42.29 12.77 -62.94
CA SER A 1148 41.61 13.45 -64.05
C SER A 1148 40.28 12.77 -64.41
N SER A 1149 40.26 11.44 -64.42
CA SER A 1149 39.08 10.62 -64.73
C SER A 1149 38.01 10.75 -63.64
N MET A 1150 38.43 10.74 -62.36
CA MET A 1150 37.56 10.90 -61.20
C MET A 1150 37.09 12.35 -60.96
N LYS A 1151 37.64 13.35 -61.68
CA LYS A 1151 37.36 14.79 -61.44
C LYS A 1151 35.91 15.20 -61.71
N ARG A 1152 35.26 14.59 -62.72
CA ARG A 1152 33.82 14.79 -63.02
C ARG A 1152 32.90 14.11 -62.00
N PRO A 1153 33.06 12.82 -61.68
CA PRO A 1153 32.35 12.17 -60.57
C PRO A 1153 32.47 12.93 -59.25
N LYS A 1154 33.70 13.30 -58.85
CA LYS A 1154 33.97 14.03 -57.60
C LYS A 1154 33.21 15.36 -57.51
N ARG A 1155 33.15 16.14 -58.61
CA ARG A 1155 32.38 17.40 -58.66
C ARG A 1155 30.86 17.20 -58.55
N LYS A 1156 30.30 16.11 -59.07
CA LYS A 1156 28.88 15.77 -58.84
C LYS A 1156 28.64 15.44 -57.37
N TRP A 1157 29.56 14.67 -56.77
CA TRP A 1157 29.48 14.22 -55.38
C TRP A 1157 29.62 15.38 -54.36
N THR A 1158 30.45 16.39 -54.62
CA THR A 1158 30.59 17.58 -53.74
C THR A 1158 29.44 18.59 -53.83
N ASN A 1159 28.50 18.39 -54.75
CA ASN A 1159 27.36 19.27 -54.99
C ASN A 1159 26.01 18.64 -54.57
N GLN A 1160 26.05 17.43 -53.99
CA GLN A 1160 24.93 16.71 -53.38
C GLN A 1160 25.12 16.63 -51.87
#